data_AF-A0A9Q1M7K1-F1
#
_entry.id   AF-A0A9Q1M7K1-F1
#
_cell.length_a   1.000
_cell.length_b   1.000
_cell.length_c   1.000
_cell.angle_alpha   90.00
_cell.angle_beta   90.00
_cell.angle_gamma   90.00
#
_symmetry.space_group_name_H-M   'P 1'
#
loop_
_entity.id
_entity.type
_entity.pdbx_description
1 polymer ?
#
loop_
_entity_poly.entity_id
_entity_poly.type
_entity_poly.pdbx_seq_one_letter_code
_entity_poly.pdbx_strand_id
1 'polypeptide(L)'
;MFERGCSVDLLAYNSILDSLCKAGKMDEAFNFFTKMRSIGLIPDTFTYSIFIHGYCAVNDIHSVFRVLDQMRRYKLVPNVYTYNCIIKKLCKRDKVDEAYQLIDEMVSGGVKPDCWSYNTILASHCDHSEVNLALRLISRMELNNCLPDKHIYNMLLKILIRVGRFDRVEKVWESMEDRNFYPSVSTYAVMVHGLCQKKGKLEEACKYFEMMIDEGIPPYTTTCEILRNRLIGHGFAEQTEILADKMERSTSSLIQELANVMRVSGTDLAISRGNSSLRLQTIAREAKPWPDRYLVMEKYSQRVETRGLKKKRLIHWVYRRMIASTVRKPLFVITLFALSLFFFLPPDPSATFNSSLLVRSEIWSIRRLAEWRPCNWWLQPHLNVLPAQTNGYIRVDCYGGLNQMRRDLCDGVGIARLLNATLVLPKFEVAAYWNESSGFEDVFDVDFFIQQMKGFVNVVKELPIEIASKDPVRVDCSKRKGQFDYVESVLPSLLKHGYISITPAMSQRRDRYPLYAKAALCQACYSALRLTNTLEKKAIELLQAIPKPFLSLHLRFEPDMVAYSQCEYSGLSLASANAIEAARVDRKPWTGETARIWRNRGKCPLTPNETAFILEALAIPTNTTIYLAAGDGLMELEGLTSVYTNVVTKSSLLSGEDFTTMHGNTKAALDYYVSINSDSYMATYFGNMDKMVAAMRAFKGLYKTIFLNRKAFALLTSQGLKGKELTEALWKVHRDDFIMGRGSALPDCFCEFSL
;
A
#
# COMPACT_ATOMS: atom_id res chain seq x y z
N MET A 1 4.97 -5.00 -51.40
CA MET A 1 6.25 -4.34 -51.04
C MET A 1 7.40 -4.91 -51.86
N PHE A 2 7.67 -6.22 -51.82
CA PHE A 2 8.70 -6.85 -52.67
C PHE A 2 8.49 -6.64 -54.18
N GLU A 3 7.27 -6.85 -54.69
CA GLU A 3 6.93 -6.58 -56.10
C GLU A 3 7.04 -5.11 -56.51
N ARG A 4 7.09 -4.19 -55.53
CA ARG A 4 7.25 -2.74 -55.75
C ARG A 4 8.68 -2.25 -55.47
N GLY A 5 9.64 -3.17 -55.24
CA GLY A 5 11.04 -2.83 -54.99
C GLY A 5 11.33 -2.12 -53.65
N CYS A 6 10.40 -2.12 -52.70
CA CYS A 6 10.61 -1.46 -51.41
C CYS A 6 11.54 -2.28 -50.50
N SER A 7 12.51 -1.62 -49.86
CA SER A 7 13.32 -2.24 -48.79
C SER A 7 12.43 -2.56 -47.59
N VAL A 8 12.36 -3.83 -47.20
CA VAL A 8 11.61 -4.28 -46.02
C VAL A 8 12.59 -4.33 -44.85
N ASP A 9 12.29 -3.61 -43.78
CA ASP A 9 13.14 -3.54 -42.59
C ASP A 9 12.89 -4.72 -41.64
N LEU A 10 13.75 -4.82 -40.62
CA LEU A 10 13.67 -5.86 -39.58
C LEU A 10 12.30 -5.88 -38.88
N LEU A 11 11.69 -4.71 -38.65
CA LEU A 11 10.43 -4.58 -37.94
C LEU A 11 9.26 -5.17 -38.75
N ALA A 12 9.20 -4.89 -40.05
CA ALA A 12 8.20 -5.47 -40.94
C ALA A 12 8.37 -7.00 -41.06
N TYR A 13 9.61 -7.50 -41.11
CA TYR A 13 9.89 -8.94 -41.07
C TYR A 13 9.40 -9.57 -39.76
N ASN A 14 9.74 -8.98 -38.62
CA ASN A 14 9.34 -9.45 -37.31
C ASN A 14 7.81 -9.45 -37.14
N SER A 15 7.10 -8.47 -37.72
CA SER A 15 5.64 -8.42 -37.69
C SER A 15 5.00 -9.59 -38.45
N ILE A 16 5.53 -9.92 -39.62
CA ILE A 16 5.07 -11.06 -40.41
C ILE A 16 5.39 -12.37 -39.69
N LEU A 17 6.62 -12.52 -39.18
CA LEU A 17 7.04 -13.70 -38.40
C LEU A 17 6.14 -13.92 -37.18
N ASP A 18 5.83 -12.86 -36.43
CA ASP A 18 4.94 -12.92 -35.26
C ASP A 18 3.53 -13.36 -35.66
N SER A 19 2.98 -12.81 -36.76
CA SER A 19 1.66 -13.21 -37.27
C SER A 19 1.61 -14.69 -37.67
N LEU A 20 2.64 -15.19 -38.37
CA LEU A 20 2.72 -16.58 -38.83
C LEU A 20 2.88 -17.54 -37.64
N CYS A 21 3.74 -17.20 -36.68
CA CYS A 21 3.94 -17.99 -35.46
C CYS A 21 2.67 -18.04 -34.60
N LYS A 22 1.95 -16.93 -34.45
CA LYS A 22 0.66 -16.89 -33.74
C LYS A 22 -0.43 -17.69 -34.44
N ALA A 23 -0.39 -17.76 -35.77
CA ALA A 23 -1.28 -18.60 -36.57
C ALA A 23 -0.87 -20.09 -36.58
N GLY A 24 0.21 -20.47 -35.89
CA GLY A 24 0.73 -21.84 -35.84
C GLY A 24 1.44 -22.29 -37.12
N LYS A 25 1.64 -21.40 -38.09
CA LYS A 25 2.29 -21.66 -39.38
C LYS A 25 3.82 -21.62 -39.26
N MET A 26 4.38 -22.53 -38.46
CA MET A 26 5.80 -22.50 -38.09
C MET A 26 6.74 -22.74 -39.29
N ASP A 27 6.34 -23.57 -40.26
CA ASP A 27 7.14 -23.84 -41.45
C ASP A 27 7.21 -22.61 -42.39
N GLU A 28 6.08 -21.93 -42.59
CA GLU A 28 6.03 -20.66 -43.34
C GLU A 28 6.87 -19.59 -42.64
N ALA A 29 6.78 -19.49 -41.31
CA ALA A 29 7.60 -18.56 -40.53
C ALA A 29 9.10 -18.86 -40.70
N PHE A 30 9.51 -20.13 -40.66
CA PHE A 30 10.91 -20.52 -40.84
C PHE A 30 11.44 -20.22 -42.25
N ASN A 31 10.62 -20.45 -43.28
CA ASN A 31 10.95 -20.07 -44.66
C ASN A 31 11.15 -18.55 -44.77
N PHE A 32 10.28 -17.77 -44.12
CA PHE A 32 10.38 -16.31 -44.11
C PHE A 32 11.62 -15.81 -43.35
N PHE A 33 11.97 -16.46 -42.24
CA PHE A 33 13.21 -16.21 -41.49
C PHE A 33 14.46 -16.55 -42.30
N THR A 34 14.44 -17.62 -43.09
CA THR A 34 15.56 -17.96 -43.98
C THR A 34 15.74 -16.91 -45.07
N LYS A 35 14.63 -16.44 -45.66
CA LYS A 35 14.63 -15.34 -46.64
C LYS A 35 15.15 -14.04 -46.04
N MET A 36 14.77 -13.71 -44.81
CA MET A 36 15.28 -12.55 -44.07
C MET A 36 16.82 -12.59 -43.99
N ARG A 37 17.39 -13.73 -43.64
CA ARG A 37 18.85 -13.90 -43.56
C ARG A 37 19.53 -13.84 -44.93
N SER A 38 18.92 -14.41 -45.98
CA SER A 38 19.51 -14.41 -47.33
C SER A 38 19.62 -13.02 -47.94
N ILE A 39 18.78 -12.07 -47.51
CA ILE A 39 18.87 -10.66 -47.95
C ILE A 39 19.76 -9.80 -47.03
N GLY A 40 20.49 -10.42 -46.10
CA GLY A 40 21.45 -9.74 -45.23
C GLY A 40 20.87 -9.09 -43.97
N LEU A 41 19.58 -9.28 -43.66
CA LEU A 41 19.03 -8.82 -42.39
C LEU A 41 19.47 -9.73 -41.25
N ILE A 42 19.96 -9.12 -40.16
CA ILE A 42 20.46 -9.82 -38.98
C ILE A 42 19.29 -9.98 -37.99
N PRO A 43 18.87 -11.22 -37.65
CA PRO A 43 17.88 -11.45 -36.61
C PRO A 43 18.36 -10.99 -35.24
N ASP A 44 17.48 -10.33 -34.50
CA ASP A 44 17.75 -9.84 -33.16
C ASP A 44 17.08 -10.72 -32.09
N THR A 45 17.24 -10.34 -30.82
CA THR A 45 16.59 -11.02 -29.69
C THR A 45 15.08 -11.14 -29.88
N PHE A 46 14.42 -10.11 -30.42
CA PHE A 46 12.98 -10.10 -30.63
C PHE A 46 12.57 -11.11 -31.72
N THR A 47 13.32 -11.20 -32.81
CA THR A 47 13.11 -12.19 -33.87
C THR A 47 13.11 -13.62 -33.31
N TYR A 48 14.09 -13.96 -32.48
CA TYR A 48 14.15 -15.31 -31.89
C TYR A 48 13.09 -15.54 -30.79
N SER A 49 12.75 -14.51 -30.00
CA SER A 49 11.65 -14.57 -29.03
C SER A 49 10.30 -14.89 -29.69
N ILE A 50 10.03 -14.40 -30.90
CA ILE A 50 8.83 -14.74 -31.67
C ILE A 50 8.74 -16.25 -31.90
N PHE A 51 9.82 -16.88 -32.36
CA PHE A 51 9.87 -18.32 -32.58
C PHE A 51 9.67 -19.10 -31.28
N ILE A 52 10.29 -18.67 -30.18
CA ILE A 52 10.09 -19.28 -28.86
C ILE A 52 8.61 -19.24 -28.48
N HIS A 53 7.94 -18.09 -28.60
CA HIS A 53 6.53 -17.98 -28.27
C HIS A 53 5.65 -18.86 -29.17
N GLY A 54 5.94 -18.90 -30.48
CA GLY A 54 5.27 -19.78 -31.44
C GLY A 54 5.40 -21.25 -31.08
N TYR A 55 6.63 -21.73 -30.85
CA TYR A 55 6.89 -23.13 -30.45
C TYR A 55 6.31 -23.48 -29.07
N CYS A 56 6.31 -22.54 -28.11
CA CYS A 56 5.61 -22.71 -26.84
C CYS A 56 4.09 -22.91 -27.03
N ALA A 57 3.48 -22.16 -27.95
CA ALA A 57 2.05 -22.24 -28.26
C ALA A 57 1.68 -23.59 -28.90
N VAL A 58 2.45 -24.07 -29.89
CA VAL A 58 2.23 -25.38 -30.55
C VAL A 58 2.77 -26.58 -29.75
N ASN A 59 3.25 -26.36 -28.53
CA ASN A 59 3.75 -27.40 -27.64
C ASN A 59 5.01 -28.13 -28.16
N ASP A 60 5.90 -27.46 -28.89
CA ASP A 60 7.17 -28.03 -29.33
C ASP A 60 8.35 -27.52 -28.48
N ILE A 61 8.56 -28.17 -27.33
CA ILE A 61 9.66 -27.86 -26.40
C ILE A 61 11.05 -28.12 -27.00
N HIS A 62 11.19 -29.09 -27.90
CA HIS A 62 12.49 -29.37 -28.52
C HIS A 62 12.94 -28.21 -29.38
N SER A 63 12.02 -27.66 -30.18
CA SER A 63 12.28 -26.45 -30.97
C SER A 63 12.55 -25.24 -30.08
N VAL A 64 11.85 -25.08 -28.96
CA VAL A 64 12.14 -24.00 -27.98
C VAL A 64 13.60 -24.05 -27.51
N PHE A 65 14.10 -25.22 -27.10
CA PHE A 65 15.48 -25.35 -26.65
C PHE A 65 16.51 -25.20 -27.80
N ARG A 66 16.18 -25.63 -29.02
CA ARG A 66 17.03 -25.36 -30.20
C ARG A 66 17.17 -23.86 -30.46
N VAL A 67 16.07 -23.11 -30.36
CA VAL A 67 16.09 -21.66 -30.53
C VAL A 67 16.85 -20.98 -29.39
N LEU A 68 16.66 -21.41 -28.14
CA LEU A 68 17.47 -20.92 -27.01
C LEU A 68 18.98 -21.19 -27.21
N ASP A 69 19.36 -22.39 -27.68
CA ASP A 69 20.76 -22.70 -27.96
C ASP A 69 21.34 -21.81 -29.06
N GLN A 70 20.56 -21.51 -30.10
CA GLN A 70 20.95 -20.53 -31.12
C GLN A 70 21.15 -19.14 -30.52
N MET A 71 20.21 -18.66 -29.69
CA MET A 71 20.36 -17.36 -29.03
C MET A 71 21.64 -17.31 -28.18
N ARG A 72 21.96 -18.37 -27.43
CA ARG A 72 23.21 -18.47 -26.66
C ARG A 72 24.44 -18.38 -27.54
N ARG A 73 24.47 -19.10 -28.68
CA ARG A 73 25.58 -19.04 -29.66
C ARG A 73 25.78 -17.63 -30.22
N TYR A 74 24.69 -16.91 -30.47
CA TYR A 74 24.72 -15.53 -30.96
C TYR A 74 24.84 -14.48 -29.84
N LYS A 75 25.01 -14.89 -28.58
CA LYS A 75 25.08 -14.01 -27.40
C LYS A 75 23.85 -13.10 -27.25
N LEU A 76 22.69 -13.58 -27.68
CA LEU A 76 21.41 -12.90 -27.51
C LEU A 76 20.77 -13.36 -26.20
N VAL A 77 20.35 -12.42 -25.37
CA VAL A 77 19.75 -12.69 -24.05
C VAL A 77 18.23 -12.52 -24.13
N PRO A 78 17.43 -13.58 -23.89
CA PRO A 78 15.98 -13.46 -23.84
C PRO A 78 15.53 -12.50 -22.73
N ASN A 79 14.43 -11.80 -22.94
CA ASN A 79 13.84 -10.98 -21.89
C ASN A 79 13.04 -11.84 -20.88
N VAL A 80 12.62 -11.21 -19.77
CA VAL A 80 11.85 -11.87 -18.69
C VAL A 80 10.59 -12.56 -19.23
N TYR A 81 9.87 -11.93 -20.17
CA TYR A 81 8.65 -12.49 -20.75
C TYR A 81 8.90 -13.79 -21.54
N THR A 82 9.97 -13.84 -22.34
CA THR A 82 10.34 -15.03 -23.09
C THR A 82 10.73 -16.17 -22.15
N TYR A 83 11.58 -15.93 -21.15
CA TYR A 83 11.92 -16.94 -20.14
C TYR A 83 10.67 -17.48 -19.41
N ASN A 84 9.78 -16.56 -19.01
CA ASN A 84 8.51 -16.87 -18.38
C ASN A 84 7.66 -17.81 -19.26
N CYS A 85 7.54 -17.54 -20.56
CA CYS A 85 6.80 -18.42 -21.48
C CYS A 85 7.33 -19.86 -21.46
N ILE A 86 8.66 -20.04 -21.44
CA ILE A 86 9.31 -21.34 -21.40
C ILE A 86 9.14 -22.03 -20.04
N ILE A 87 9.38 -21.31 -18.94
CA ILE A 87 9.20 -21.80 -17.56
C ILE A 87 7.78 -22.34 -17.37
N LYS A 88 6.78 -21.60 -17.83
CA LYS A 88 5.38 -22.05 -17.78
C LYS A 88 5.14 -23.31 -18.58
N LYS A 89 5.80 -23.43 -19.73
CA LYS A 89 5.65 -24.61 -20.56
C LYS A 89 6.30 -25.85 -19.95
N LEU A 90 7.47 -25.69 -19.34
CA LEU A 90 8.20 -26.74 -18.63
C LEU A 90 7.41 -27.24 -17.42
N CYS A 91 6.88 -26.32 -16.60
CA CYS A 91 6.05 -26.67 -15.45
C CYS A 91 4.80 -27.46 -15.86
N LYS A 92 4.20 -27.17 -17.02
CA LYS A 92 3.05 -27.93 -17.57
C LYS A 92 3.40 -29.34 -18.06
N ARG A 93 4.69 -29.66 -18.22
CA ARG A 93 5.19 -30.98 -18.61
C ARG A 93 5.93 -31.68 -17.47
N ASP A 94 5.73 -31.21 -16.24
CA ASP A 94 6.38 -31.70 -15.02
C ASP A 94 7.93 -31.68 -15.09
N LYS A 95 8.48 -30.81 -15.93
CA LYS A 95 9.93 -30.55 -16.08
C LYS A 95 10.35 -29.40 -15.17
N VAL A 96 10.05 -29.51 -13.88
CA VAL A 96 10.26 -28.41 -12.91
C VAL A 96 11.75 -28.12 -12.69
N ASP A 97 12.61 -29.14 -12.73
CA ASP A 97 14.06 -28.96 -12.61
C ASP A 97 14.65 -28.12 -13.74
N GLU A 98 14.18 -28.34 -14.98
CA GLU A 98 14.56 -27.52 -16.15
C GLU A 98 14.09 -26.06 -15.97
N ALA A 99 12.93 -25.84 -15.32
CA ALA A 99 12.46 -24.50 -15.01
C ALA A 99 13.35 -23.80 -13.97
N TYR A 100 13.86 -24.51 -12.96
CA TYR A 100 14.84 -23.97 -12.01
C TYR A 100 16.17 -23.61 -12.69
N GLN A 101 16.63 -24.43 -13.64
CA GLN A 101 17.82 -24.14 -14.43
C GLN A 101 17.67 -22.85 -15.24
N LEU A 102 16.48 -22.59 -15.79
CA LEU A 102 16.20 -21.32 -16.47
C LEU A 102 16.18 -20.12 -15.52
N ILE A 103 15.71 -20.26 -14.28
CA ILE A 103 15.85 -19.20 -13.27
C ILE A 103 17.33 -18.90 -12.99
N ASP A 104 18.17 -19.93 -12.86
CA ASP A 104 19.61 -19.74 -12.67
C ASP A 104 20.27 -19.09 -13.89
N GLU A 105 19.87 -19.48 -15.09
CA GLU A 105 20.31 -18.86 -16.34
C GLU A 105 19.93 -17.37 -16.39
N MET A 106 18.69 -17.01 -16.04
CA MET A 106 18.24 -15.62 -15.96
C MET A 106 19.12 -14.80 -15.01
N VAL A 107 19.33 -15.30 -13.78
CA VAL A 107 20.12 -14.60 -12.75
C VAL A 107 21.57 -14.42 -13.21
N SER A 108 22.20 -15.48 -13.73
CA SER A 108 23.59 -15.43 -14.22
C SER A 108 23.75 -14.54 -15.46
N GLY A 109 22.73 -14.44 -16.30
CA GLY A 109 22.66 -13.55 -17.46
C GLY A 109 22.28 -12.10 -17.14
N GLY A 110 22.12 -11.73 -15.86
CA GLY A 110 21.75 -10.38 -15.43
C GLY A 110 20.27 -10.02 -15.65
N VAL A 111 19.44 -10.99 -16.03
CA VAL A 111 17.99 -10.83 -16.18
C VAL A 111 17.32 -11.12 -14.84
N LYS A 112 16.69 -10.11 -14.23
CA LYS A 112 16.02 -10.28 -12.92
C LYS A 112 14.72 -11.09 -13.07
N PRO A 113 14.59 -12.26 -12.45
CA PRO A 113 13.31 -12.99 -12.43
C PRO A 113 12.25 -12.22 -11.65
N ASP A 114 11.01 -12.26 -12.13
CA ASP A 114 9.88 -11.56 -11.52
C ASP A 114 8.98 -12.53 -10.73
N CYS A 115 7.96 -12.00 -10.05
CA CYS A 115 7.03 -12.83 -9.28
C CYS A 115 6.35 -13.88 -10.15
N TRP A 116 6.16 -13.63 -11.45
CA TRP A 116 5.51 -14.56 -12.36
C TRP A 116 6.39 -15.79 -12.64
N SER A 117 7.70 -15.60 -12.77
CA SER A 117 8.69 -16.69 -12.89
C SER A 117 8.55 -17.68 -11.74
N TYR A 118 8.53 -17.18 -10.50
CA TYR A 118 8.41 -18.01 -9.29
C TYR A 118 6.99 -18.55 -9.08
N ASN A 119 5.95 -17.76 -9.37
CA ASN A 119 4.54 -18.17 -9.23
C ASN A 119 4.25 -19.45 -10.01
N THR A 120 4.83 -19.58 -11.20
CA THR A 120 4.57 -20.73 -12.07
C THR A 120 5.20 -22.02 -11.53
N ILE A 121 6.42 -21.93 -11.02
CA ILE A 121 7.10 -23.06 -10.36
C ILE A 121 6.39 -23.40 -9.04
N LEU A 122 5.97 -22.38 -8.28
CA LEU A 122 5.23 -22.56 -7.03
C LEU A 122 3.88 -23.25 -7.24
N ALA A 123 3.16 -22.90 -8.32
CA ALA A 123 1.92 -23.56 -8.70
C ALA A 123 2.15 -25.05 -8.97
N SER A 124 3.22 -25.40 -9.71
CA SER A 124 3.59 -26.80 -9.94
C SER A 124 3.88 -27.55 -8.63
N HIS A 125 4.64 -26.96 -7.70
CA HIS A 125 4.83 -27.58 -6.37
C HIS A 125 3.52 -27.69 -5.57
N CYS A 126 2.57 -26.76 -5.74
CA CYS A 126 1.25 -26.85 -5.14
C CYS A 126 0.41 -28.01 -5.70
N ASP A 127 0.52 -28.28 -7.00
CA ASP A 127 -0.18 -29.38 -7.66
C ASP A 127 0.42 -30.73 -7.22
N HIS A 128 1.74 -30.82 -7.08
CA HIS A 128 2.45 -32.00 -6.58
C HIS A 128 2.43 -32.14 -5.04
N SER A 129 1.82 -31.19 -4.31
CA SER A 129 1.79 -31.16 -2.83
C SER A 129 3.17 -31.13 -2.15
N GLU A 130 4.19 -30.58 -2.83
CA GLU A 130 5.59 -30.55 -2.41
C GLU A 130 5.90 -29.34 -1.52
N VAL A 131 5.33 -29.33 -0.30
CA VAL A 131 5.42 -28.21 0.65
C VAL A 131 6.85 -27.72 0.91
N ASN A 132 7.81 -28.64 1.07
CA ASN A 132 9.19 -28.26 1.39
C ASN A 132 9.92 -27.61 0.20
N LEU A 133 9.57 -27.99 -1.04
CA LEU A 133 10.11 -27.35 -2.24
C LEU A 133 9.48 -25.97 -2.43
N ALA A 134 8.17 -25.86 -2.24
CA ALA A 134 7.44 -24.58 -2.25
C ALA A 134 8.05 -23.57 -1.25
N LEU A 135 8.33 -23.96 -0.01
CA LEU A 135 8.95 -23.07 0.99
C LEU A 135 10.40 -22.69 0.65
N ARG A 136 11.17 -23.62 0.07
CA ARG A 136 12.54 -23.32 -0.41
C ARG A 136 12.53 -22.33 -1.57
N LEU A 137 11.55 -22.43 -2.47
CA LEU A 137 11.38 -21.50 -3.59
C LEU A 137 11.17 -20.06 -3.13
N ILE A 138 10.41 -19.85 -2.04
CA ILE A 138 10.24 -18.51 -1.42
C ILE A 138 11.56 -17.96 -0.90
N SER A 139 12.32 -18.79 -0.20
CA SER A 139 13.63 -18.39 0.31
C SER A 139 14.57 -18.01 -0.84
N ARG A 140 14.53 -18.76 -1.95
CA ARG A 140 15.28 -18.47 -3.17
C ARG A 140 14.83 -17.19 -3.86
N MET A 141 13.51 -16.94 -3.93
CA MET A 141 12.94 -15.73 -4.48
C MET A 141 13.48 -14.48 -3.77
N GLU A 142 13.56 -14.53 -2.44
CA GLU A 142 14.09 -13.45 -1.59
C GLU A 142 15.60 -13.24 -1.78
N LEU A 143 16.38 -14.33 -1.86
CA LEU A 143 17.82 -14.26 -2.19
C LEU A 143 18.08 -13.59 -3.54
N ASN A 144 17.17 -13.78 -4.49
CA ASN A 144 17.21 -13.16 -5.80
C ASN A 144 16.59 -11.74 -5.82
N ASN A 145 16.37 -11.13 -4.65
CA ASN A 145 15.80 -9.79 -4.47
C ASN A 145 14.40 -9.62 -5.11
N CYS A 146 13.62 -10.70 -5.16
CA CYS A 146 12.23 -10.69 -5.60
C CYS A 146 11.33 -10.89 -4.37
N LEU A 147 10.37 -10.01 -4.13
CA LEU A 147 9.53 -10.07 -2.92
C LEU A 147 8.24 -10.87 -3.18
N PRO A 148 7.86 -11.82 -2.29
CA PRO A 148 6.61 -12.55 -2.42
C PRO A 148 5.39 -11.63 -2.48
N ASP A 149 4.50 -11.87 -3.45
CA ASP A 149 3.24 -11.15 -3.59
C ASP A 149 2.09 -11.85 -2.83
N LYS A 150 0.91 -11.23 -2.87
CA LYS A 150 -0.32 -11.78 -2.27
C LYS A 150 -0.71 -13.16 -2.78
N HIS A 151 -0.44 -13.42 -4.06
CA HIS A 151 -0.85 -14.65 -4.72
C HIS A 151 0.01 -15.82 -4.21
N ILE A 152 1.30 -15.57 -4.05
CA ILE A 152 2.27 -16.51 -3.46
C ILE A 152 1.85 -16.94 -2.05
N TYR A 153 1.56 -15.99 -1.17
CA TYR A 153 1.12 -16.32 0.19
C TYR A 153 -0.18 -17.13 0.20
N ASN A 154 -1.14 -16.78 -0.65
CA ASN A 154 -2.39 -17.53 -0.76
C ASN A 154 -2.18 -18.96 -1.26
N MET A 155 -1.27 -19.18 -2.23
CA MET A 155 -0.91 -20.52 -2.70
C MET A 155 -0.27 -21.34 -1.58
N LEU A 156 0.66 -20.76 -0.82
CA LEU A 156 1.32 -21.42 0.31
C LEU A 156 0.34 -21.78 1.43
N LEU A 157 -0.51 -20.85 1.84
CA LEU A 157 -1.53 -21.13 2.87
C LEU A 157 -2.46 -22.25 2.40
N LYS A 158 -2.90 -22.22 1.14
CA LYS A 158 -3.78 -23.23 0.54
C LYS A 158 -3.14 -24.63 0.54
N ILE A 159 -1.90 -24.79 0.05
CA ILE A 159 -1.21 -26.09 0.03
C ILE A 159 -0.93 -26.59 1.46
N LEU A 160 -0.52 -25.72 2.37
CA LEU A 160 -0.23 -26.08 3.76
C LEU A 160 -1.47 -26.57 4.50
N ILE A 161 -2.61 -25.89 4.32
CA ILE A 161 -3.90 -26.33 4.85
C ILE A 161 -4.30 -27.67 4.21
N ARG A 162 -4.18 -27.80 2.88
CA ARG A 162 -4.52 -29.03 2.15
C ARG A 162 -3.74 -30.24 2.68
N VAL A 163 -2.43 -30.11 2.92
CA VAL A 163 -1.57 -31.18 3.46
C VAL A 163 -1.74 -31.36 4.98
N GLY A 164 -2.32 -30.37 5.68
CA GLY A 164 -2.53 -30.44 7.14
C GLY A 164 -1.33 -29.98 7.96
N ARG A 165 -0.40 -29.23 7.36
CA ARG A 165 0.79 -28.65 8.01
C ARG A 165 0.46 -27.34 8.71
N PHE A 166 -0.47 -27.38 9.67
CA PHE A 166 -0.97 -26.20 10.37
C PHE A 166 0.13 -25.46 11.15
N ASP A 167 1.15 -26.18 11.61
CA ASP A 167 2.36 -25.60 12.24
C ASP A 167 3.07 -24.58 11.34
N ARG A 168 2.99 -24.79 10.02
CA ARG A 168 3.57 -23.90 9.02
C ARG A 168 2.56 -22.84 8.55
N VAL A 169 1.26 -23.14 8.54
CA VAL A 169 0.20 -22.17 8.21
C VAL A 169 0.31 -20.96 9.13
N GLU A 170 0.41 -21.18 10.45
CA GLU A 170 0.57 -20.10 11.42
C GLU A 170 1.84 -19.28 11.19
N LYS A 171 2.98 -19.95 10.91
CA LYS A 171 4.24 -19.26 10.62
C LYS A 171 4.18 -18.39 9.38
N VAL A 172 3.54 -18.88 8.31
CA VAL A 172 3.36 -18.10 7.08
C VAL A 172 2.45 -16.91 7.36
N TRP A 173 1.32 -17.13 8.04
CA TRP A 173 0.39 -16.07 8.42
C TRP A 173 1.07 -14.97 9.24
N GLU A 174 1.84 -15.34 10.27
CA GLU A 174 2.61 -14.39 11.08
C GLU A 174 3.67 -13.64 10.26
N SER A 175 4.37 -14.34 9.36
CA SER A 175 5.41 -13.72 8.53
C SER A 175 4.88 -12.68 7.54
N MET A 176 3.58 -12.75 7.18
CA MET A 176 2.95 -11.77 6.29
C MET A 176 2.94 -10.38 6.95
N GLU A 177 2.60 -10.29 8.23
CA GLU A 177 2.57 -9.02 8.96
C GLU A 177 3.98 -8.44 9.15
N ASP A 178 4.97 -9.28 9.49
CA ASP A 178 6.38 -8.89 9.60
C ASP A 178 6.94 -8.27 8.31
N ARG A 179 6.33 -8.62 7.16
CA ARG A 179 6.72 -8.18 5.82
C ARG A 179 5.79 -7.09 5.25
N ASN A 180 4.99 -6.45 6.11
CA ASN A 180 3.98 -5.43 5.75
C ASN A 180 2.93 -5.90 4.73
N PHE A 181 2.68 -7.20 4.66
CA PHE A 181 1.65 -7.77 3.82
C PHE A 181 0.37 -8.00 4.65
N TYR A 182 -0.67 -7.25 4.34
CA TYR A 182 -1.95 -7.34 5.06
C TYR A 182 -2.90 -8.32 4.35
N PRO A 183 -3.51 -9.27 5.07
CA PRO A 183 -4.47 -10.21 4.50
C PRO A 183 -5.62 -9.52 3.76
N SER A 184 -5.91 -9.98 2.55
CA SER A 184 -7.08 -9.56 1.75
C SER A 184 -8.29 -10.46 2.00
N VAL A 185 -9.46 -10.06 1.48
CA VAL A 185 -10.67 -10.90 1.42
C VAL A 185 -10.38 -12.32 0.89
N SER A 186 -9.57 -12.43 -0.17
CA SER A 186 -9.16 -13.73 -0.74
C SER A 186 -8.22 -14.53 0.16
N THR A 187 -7.40 -13.86 0.98
CA THR A 187 -6.49 -14.51 1.93
C THR A 187 -7.30 -15.13 3.07
N TYR A 188 -8.23 -14.37 3.65
CA TYR A 188 -9.16 -14.87 4.66
C TYR A 188 -10.03 -16.01 4.12
N ALA A 189 -10.54 -15.90 2.89
CA ALA A 189 -11.31 -16.97 2.27
C ALA A 189 -10.50 -18.28 2.13
N VAL A 190 -9.20 -18.21 1.77
CA VAL A 190 -8.31 -19.40 1.73
C VAL A 190 -8.24 -20.08 3.10
N MET A 191 -8.07 -19.30 4.16
CA MET A 191 -8.03 -19.82 5.53
C MET A 191 -9.36 -20.45 5.95
N VAL A 192 -10.45 -19.69 5.85
CA VAL A 192 -11.78 -20.12 6.31
C VAL A 192 -12.25 -21.34 5.51
N HIS A 193 -12.22 -21.30 4.18
CA HIS A 193 -12.67 -22.41 3.35
C HIS A 193 -11.82 -23.66 3.59
N GLY A 194 -10.49 -23.49 3.63
CA GLY A 194 -9.57 -24.61 3.80
C GLY A 194 -9.70 -25.26 5.18
N LEU A 195 -9.82 -24.48 6.25
CA LEU A 195 -9.92 -24.98 7.62
C LEU A 195 -11.29 -25.64 7.89
N CYS A 196 -12.38 -25.12 7.32
CA CYS A 196 -13.70 -25.75 7.39
C CYS A 196 -13.70 -27.20 6.87
N GLN A 197 -12.86 -27.50 5.89
CA GLN A 197 -12.74 -28.85 5.31
C GLN A 197 -11.90 -29.81 6.17
N LYS A 198 -11.22 -29.33 7.21
CA LYS A 198 -10.30 -30.13 8.03
C LYS A 198 -10.92 -30.53 9.37
N LYS A 199 -10.73 -31.80 9.75
CA LYS A 199 -11.27 -32.34 11.00
C LYS A 199 -10.64 -31.61 12.20
N GLY A 200 -11.47 -31.14 13.12
CA GLY A 200 -11.03 -30.44 14.33
C GLY A 200 -10.45 -29.04 14.09
N LYS A 201 -10.72 -28.42 12.92
CA LYS A 201 -10.23 -27.08 12.56
C LYS A 201 -11.33 -26.03 12.35
N LEU A 202 -12.56 -26.37 12.72
CA LEU A 202 -13.72 -25.50 12.55
C LEU A 202 -13.67 -24.28 13.47
N GLU A 203 -13.11 -24.43 14.67
CA GLU A 203 -12.86 -23.33 15.61
C GLU A 203 -11.88 -22.31 15.03
N GLU A 204 -10.74 -22.77 14.47
CA GLU A 204 -9.79 -21.89 13.83
C GLU A 204 -10.37 -21.22 12.57
N ALA A 205 -11.25 -21.90 11.83
CA ALA A 205 -11.97 -21.29 10.71
C ALA A 205 -12.86 -20.12 11.18
N CYS A 206 -13.61 -20.30 12.28
CA CYS A 206 -14.39 -19.23 12.90
C CYS A 206 -13.50 -18.07 13.36
N LYS A 207 -12.35 -18.38 13.99
CA LYS A 207 -11.38 -17.36 14.43
C LYS A 207 -10.92 -16.46 13.28
N TYR A 208 -10.53 -17.02 12.14
CA TYR A 208 -10.10 -16.21 10.99
C TYR A 208 -11.27 -15.43 10.37
N PHE A 209 -12.49 -15.96 10.40
CA PHE A 209 -13.69 -15.24 9.96
C PHE A 209 -14.03 -14.06 10.88
N GLU A 210 -13.88 -14.23 12.19
CA GLU A 210 -14.05 -13.14 13.15
C GLU A 210 -13.00 -12.04 12.98
N MET A 211 -11.73 -12.41 12.79
CA MET A 211 -10.65 -11.46 12.50
C MET A 211 -10.95 -10.66 11.23
N MET A 212 -11.47 -11.31 10.19
CA MET A 212 -11.89 -10.67 8.95
C MET A 212 -12.97 -9.60 9.18
N ILE A 213 -13.97 -9.90 10.02
CA ILE A 213 -15.03 -8.96 10.41
C ILE A 213 -14.45 -7.79 11.23
N ASP A 214 -13.59 -8.09 12.20
CA ASP A 214 -12.97 -7.11 13.10
C ASP A 214 -12.04 -6.13 12.36
N GLU A 215 -11.49 -6.56 11.22
CA GLU A 215 -10.68 -5.72 10.32
C GLU A 215 -11.53 -4.94 9.31
N GLY A 216 -12.85 -5.14 9.29
CA GLY A 216 -13.79 -4.47 8.39
C GLY A 216 -13.69 -4.96 6.95
N ILE A 217 -13.19 -6.17 6.72
CA ILE A 217 -13.04 -6.77 5.39
C ILE A 217 -14.30 -7.57 5.07
N PRO A 218 -15.11 -7.19 4.07
CA PRO A 218 -16.35 -7.90 3.77
C PRO A 218 -16.07 -9.31 3.23
N PRO A 219 -16.66 -10.38 3.83
CA PRO A 219 -16.54 -11.74 3.33
C PRO A 219 -17.22 -11.88 1.97
N TYR A 220 -16.80 -12.88 1.19
CA TYR A 220 -17.62 -13.31 0.06
C TYR A 220 -18.87 -14.01 0.59
N THR A 221 -19.99 -13.88 -0.10
CA THR A 221 -21.23 -14.61 0.20
C THR A 221 -20.96 -16.11 0.36
N THR A 222 -20.15 -16.67 -0.53
CA THR A 222 -19.73 -18.08 -0.49
C THR A 222 -18.93 -18.44 0.75
N THR A 223 -18.14 -17.51 1.31
CA THR A 223 -17.40 -17.73 2.55
C THR A 223 -18.34 -17.83 3.75
N CYS A 224 -19.36 -16.96 3.81
CA CYS A 224 -20.41 -17.04 4.83
C CYS A 224 -21.16 -18.36 4.73
N GLU A 225 -21.62 -18.73 3.53
CA GLU A 225 -22.38 -19.97 3.30
C GLU A 225 -21.58 -21.22 3.67
N ILE A 226 -20.32 -21.31 3.26
CA ILE A 226 -19.45 -22.46 3.57
C ILE A 226 -19.27 -22.60 5.08
N LEU A 227 -18.99 -21.50 5.79
CA LEU A 227 -18.81 -21.54 7.24
C LEU A 227 -20.12 -21.87 7.97
N ARG A 228 -21.22 -21.20 7.61
CA ARG A 228 -22.56 -21.44 8.16
C ARG A 228 -22.98 -22.89 7.99
N ASN A 229 -22.98 -23.40 6.77
CA ASN A 229 -23.42 -24.76 6.47
C ASN A 229 -22.55 -25.79 7.19
N ARG A 230 -21.24 -25.50 7.34
CA ARG A 230 -20.32 -26.37 8.08
C ARG A 230 -20.61 -26.37 9.58
N LEU A 231 -20.89 -25.21 10.17
CA LEU A 231 -21.25 -25.08 11.59
C LEU A 231 -22.57 -25.79 11.90
N ILE A 232 -23.62 -25.56 11.09
CA ILE A 232 -24.92 -26.24 11.21
C ILE A 232 -24.74 -27.76 11.12
N GLY A 233 -23.98 -28.24 10.12
CA GLY A 233 -23.74 -29.67 9.92
C GLY A 233 -22.99 -30.36 11.06
N HIS A 234 -22.32 -29.60 11.93
CA HIS A 234 -21.66 -30.11 13.15
C HIS A 234 -22.43 -29.77 14.45
N GLY A 235 -23.63 -29.20 14.35
CA GLY A 235 -24.49 -28.87 15.49
C GLY A 235 -24.18 -27.55 16.19
N PHE A 236 -23.34 -26.69 15.59
CA PHE A 236 -22.95 -25.39 16.15
C PHE A 236 -23.80 -24.23 15.60
N ALA A 237 -25.13 -24.40 15.57
CA ALA A 237 -26.05 -23.38 15.06
C ALA A 237 -26.10 -22.10 15.91
N GLU A 238 -25.79 -22.20 17.21
CA GLU A 238 -25.66 -21.00 18.06
C GLU A 238 -24.48 -20.12 17.62
N GLN A 239 -23.38 -20.74 17.19
CA GLN A 239 -22.18 -20.03 16.74
C GLN A 239 -22.43 -19.26 15.43
N THR A 240 -23.35 -19.73 14.56
CA THR A 240 -23.71 -18.97 13.35
C THR A 240 -24.46 -17.69 13.69
N GLU A 241 -25.34 -17.72 14.70
CA GLU A 241 -26.05 -16.52 15.17
C GLU A 241 -25.08 -15.54 15.86
N ILE A 242 -24.15 -16.02 16.68
CA ILE A 242 -23.10 -15.18 17.29
C ILE A 242 -22.27 -14.46 16.21
N LEU A 243 -21.91 -15.16 15.14
CA LEU A 243 -21.16 -14.58 14.03
C LEU A 243 -22.01 -13.59 13.22
N ALA A 244 -23.29 -13.89 12.97
CA ALA A 244 -24.21 -12.99 12.31
C ALA A 244 -24.41 -11.68 13.10
N ASP A 245 -24.64 -11.77 14.42
CA ASP A 245 -24.76 -10.60 15.30
C ASP A 245 -23.48 -9.75 15.29
N LYS A 246 -22.31 -10.40 15.25
CA LYS A 246 -21.03 -9.69 15.12
C LYS A 246 -20.91 -8.99 13.77
N MET A 247 -21.42 -9.58 12.68
CA MET A 247 -21.46 -8.95 11.37
C MET A 247 -22.40 -7.73 11.35
N GLU A 248 -23.56 -7.79 11.99
CA GLU A 248 -24.48 -6.64 12.09
C GLU A 248 -23.90 -5.48 12.89
N ARG A 249 -23.09 -5.77 13.91
CA ARG A 249 -22.41 -4.75 14.70
C ARG A 249 -21.15 -4.20 14.03
N SER A 250 -20.81 -4.69 12.83
CA SER A 250 -19.68 -4.20 12.06
C SER A 250 -19.91 -2.78 11.55
N THR A 251 -18.84 -2.03 11.33
CA THR A 251 -18.88 -0.66 10.79
C THR A 251 -18.97 -0.63 9.25
N SER A 252 -18.84 -1.79 8.61
CA SER A 252 -18.97 -1.96 7.16
C SER A 252 -20.41 -2.33 6.81
N SER A 253 -21.11 -1.46 6.06
CA SER A 253 -22.48 -1.73 5.59
C SER A 253 -22.56 -3.03 4.77
N LEU A 254 -21.51 -3.36 4.02
CA LEU A 254 -21.43 -4.62 3.26
C LEU A 254 -21.36 -5.85 4.19
N ILE A 255 -20.69 -5.74 5.34
CA ILE A 255 -20.66 -6.84 6.32
C ILE A 255 -22.04 -6.99 6.98
N GLN A 256 -22.70 -5.88 7.30
CA GLN A 256 -24.04 -5.88 7.86
C GLN A 256 -25.05 -6.55 6.90
N GLU A 257 -25.03 -6.18 5.62
CA GLU A 257 -25.88 -6.80 4.59
C GLU A 257 -25.66 -8.31 4.48
N LEU A 258 -24.42 -8.77 4.63
CA LEU A 258 -24.05 -10.18 4.59
C LEU A 258 -24.38 -10.95 5.87
N ALA A 259 -24.76 -10.29 6.96
CA ALA A 259 -25.13 -10.96 8.21
C ALA A 259 -26.35 -11.87 8.01
N ASN A 260 -27.29 -11.47 7.16
CA ASN A 260 -28.46 -12.29 6.79
C ASN A 260 -28.08 -13.59 6.07
N VAL A 261 -26.96 -13.60 5.35
CA VAL A 261 -26.41 -14.82 4.73
C VAL A 261 -25.83 -15.76 5.78
N MET A 262 -25.34 -15.23 6.91
CA MET A 262 -24.79 -16.03 7.99
C MET A 262 -25.87 -16.64 8.90
N ARG A 263 -27.05 -16.01 8.98
CA ARG A 263 -28.18 -16.51 9.77
C ARG A 263 -28.75 -17.82 9.27
N VAL A 264 -29.32 -18.59 10.20
CA VAL A 264 -30.01 -19.85 9.95
C VAL A 264 -31.44 -19.58 9.49
N SER A 265 -31.85 -20.11 8.34
CA SER A 265 -33.25 -20.04 7.90
C SER A 265 -34.08 -21.18 8.52
N GLY A 266 -35.40 -21.00 8.68
CA GLY A 266 -36.28 -22.03 9.31
C GLY A 266 -36.26 -23.40 8.62
N THR A 267 -35.83 -23.47 7.36
CA THR A 267 -35.63 -24.70 6.58
C THR A 267 -34.33 -25.45 6.94
N ASP A 268 -33.29 -24.77 7.43
CA ASP A 268 -31.99 -25.37 7.77
C ASP A 268 -32.05 -26.19 9.07
N LEU A 269 -32.96 -25.83 9.98
CA LEU A 269 -33.22 -26.56 11.23
C LEU A 269 -33.83 -27.96 10.98
N ALA A 270 -34.55 -28.15 9.88
CA ALA A 270 -35.16 -29.44 9.51
C ALA A 270 -34.10 -30.47 9.06
N ILE A 271 -33.01 -30.02 8.42
CA ILE A 271 -31.89 -30.89 8.01
C ILE A 271 -31.10 -31.39 9.23
N SER A 272 -31.02 -30.60 10.31
CA SER A 272 -30.38 -31.00 11.57
C SER A 272 -31.13 -32.14 12.28
N ARG A 273 -32.47 -32.16 12.20
CA ARG A 273 -33.32 -33.18 12.83
C ARG A 273 -33.36 -34.51 12.07
N GLY A 274 -33.02 -34.51 10.77
CA GLY A 274 -32.96 -35.73 9.95
C GLY A 274 -31.68 -36.55 10.14
N ASN A 275 -30.54 -35.90 10.47
CA ASN A 275 -29.24 -36.56 10.66
C ASN A 275 -28.96 -37.00 12.10
N SER A 276 -29.83 -36.66 13.04
CA SER A 276 -29.66 -36.96 14.47
C SER A 276 -29.96 -38.40 14.87
N SER A 277 -30.52 -39.27 14.02
CA SER A 277 -30.90 -40.63 14.45
C SER A 277 -29.79 -41.70 14.36
N LEU A 278 -28.64 -41.45 13.71
CA LEU A 278 -27.60 -42.48 13.51
C LEU A 278 -26.19 -42.16 14.01
N ARG A 279 -25.95 -41.02 14.67
CA ARG A 279 -24.61 -40.65 15.17
C ARG A 279 -24.52 -40.29 16.66
N LEU A 280 -25.62 -40.35 17.40
CA LEU A 280 -25.67 -39.91 18.80
C LEU A 280 -25.07 -40.87 19.84
N GLN A 281 -24.56 -42.04 19.46
CA GLN A 281 -23.97 -42.96 20.44
C GLN A 281 -22.44 -42.87 20.59
N THR A 282 -21.72 -42.11 19.75
CA THR A 282 -20.24 -42.05 19.83
C THR A 282 -19.66 -40.68 20.21
N ILE A 283 -20.44 -39.59 20.15
CA ILE A 283 -19.91 -38.22 20.34
C ILE A 283 -20.22 -37.65 21.74
N ALA A 284 -21.14 -38.26 22.49
CA ALA A 284 -21.58 -37.76 23.81
C ALA A 284 -20.56 -37.95 24.96
N ARG A 285 -19.35 -38.47 24.71
CA ARG A 285 -18.31 -38.67 25.74
C ARG A 285 -17.17 -37.65 25.74
N GLU A 286 -17.12 -36.71 24.80
CA GLU A 286 -16.00 -35.73 24.70
C GLU A 286 -16.42 -34.25 24.65
N ALA A 287 -17.70 -33.93 24.82
CA ALA A 287 -18.14 -32.53 24.91
C ALA A 287 -17.82 -31.95 26.31
N LYS A 288 -16.61 -31.42 26.49
CA LYS A 288 -16.38 -30.41 27.53
C LYS A 288 -16.96 -29.07 27.06
N PRO A 289 -17.57 -28.27 27.94
CA PRO A 289 -17.87 -26.87 27.65
C PRO A 289 -16.59 -26.16 27.20
N TRP A 290 -16.71 -25.25 26.25
CA TRP A 290 -15.60 -24.40 25.80
C TRP A 290 -15.01 -23.69 27.04
N PRO A 291 -13.73 -23.89 27.38
CA PRO A 291 -13.12 -23.17 28.50
C PRO A 291 -13.04 -21.67 28.17
N ASP A 292 -13.13 -20.84 29.21
CA ASP A 292 -13.16 -19.38 29.15
C ASP A 292 -12.31 -18.76 28.02
N ARG A 293 -12.95 -17.84 27.29
CA ARG A 293 -12.50 -17.09 26.10
C ARG A 293 -11.21 -16.25 26.26
N TYR A 294 -10.41 -16.47 27.30
CA TYR A 294 -9.24 -15.64 27.62
C TYR A 294 -7.89 -16.32 27.36
N LEU A 295 -7.80 -17.66 27.34
CA LEU A 295 -6.49 -18.32 27.39
C LEU A 295 -5.64 -18.28 26.10
N VAL A 296 -6.24 -18.02 24.92
CA VAL A 296 -5.53 -18.05 23.63
C VAL A 296 -5.18 -16.65 23.12
N MET A 297 -6.04 -15.65 23.34
CA MET A 297 -5.66 -14.24 23.16
C MET A 297 -4.59 -13.82 24.15
N GLU A 298 -4.65 -14.31 25.39
CA GLU A 298 -3.59 -14.12 26.37
C GLU A 298 -2.30 -14.86 25.97
N LYS A 299 -2.36 -16.06 25.37
CA LYS A 299 -1.18 -16.72 24.79
C LYS A 299 -0.64 -16.04 23.53
N TYR A 300 -1.47 -15.41 22.69
CA TYR A 300 -1.00 -14.64 21.52
C TYR A 300 -0.39 -13.30 21.97
N SER A 301 -1.02 -12.61 22.93
CA SER A 301 -0.53 -11.38 23.58
C SER A 301 0.75 -11.60 24.40
N GLN A 302 0.78 -12.62 25.27
CA GLN A 302 1.99 -13.04 26.02
C GLN A 302 3.08 -13.62 25.10
N ARG A 303 2.75 -14.20 23.93
CA ARG A 303 3.76 -14.60 22.92
C ARG A 303 4.34 -13.42 22.18
N VAL A 304 3.55 -12.36 21.93
CA VAL A 304 4.06 -11.09 21.39
C VAL A 304 5.01 -10.43 22.40
N GLU A 305 4.70 -10.46 23.70
CA GLU A 305 5.57 -9.97 24.78
C GLU A 305 6.84 -10.81 24.96
N THR A 306 6.73 -12.14 25.02
CA THR A 306 7.91 -13.03 25.14
C THR A 306 8.74 -13.09 23.85
N ARG A 307 8.17 -12.80 22.66
CA ARG A 307 8.91 -12.59 21.41
C ARG A 307 9.68 -11.27 21.42
N GLY A 308 9.18 -10.20 22.03
CA GLY A 308 9.95 -8.99 22.31
C GLY A 308 11.20 -9.26 23.15
N LEU A 309 11.08 -10.14 24.15
CA LEU A 309 12.20 -10.60 24.99
C LEU A 309 13.15 -11.58 24.28
N LYS A 310 12.66 -12.49 23.43
CA LYS A 310 13.51 -13.39 22.62
C LYS A 310 14.21 -12.69 21.45
N LYS A 311 13.60 -11.66 20.83
CA LYS A 311 14.24 -10.79 19.82
C LYS A 311 15.38 -9.99 20.46
N LYS A 312 15.22 -9.51 21.71
CA LYS A 312 16.32 -8.92 22.51
C LYS A 312 17.44 -9.93 22.80
N ARG A 313 17.13 -11.17 23.19
CA ARG A 313 18.15 -12.22 23.45
C ARG A 313 18.85 -12.73 22.19
N LEU A 314 18.16 -12.81 21.04
CA LEU A 314 18.75 -13.20 19.76
C LEU A 314 19.62 -12.09 19.18
N ILE A 315 19.23 -10.82 19.30
CA ILE A 315 20.08 -9.67 18.98
C ILE A 315 21.32 -9.65 19.87
N HIS A 316 21.18 -9.92 21.18
CA HIS A 316 22.31 -10.01 22.11
C HIS A 316 23.21 -11.24 21.84
N TRP A 317 22.65 -12.36 21.38
CA TRP A 317 23.39 -13.56 20.98
C TRP A 317 24.12 -13.39 19.63
N VAL A 318 23.49 -12.72 18.65
CA VAL A 318 24.13 -12.35 17.37
C VAL A 318 25.22 -11.31 17.60
N TYR A 319 25.02 -10.31 18.49
CA TYR A 319 26.05 -9.36 18.89
C TYR A 319 27.22 -10.07 19.61
N ARG A 320 26.94 -10.98 20.55
CA ARG A 320 28.00 -11.80 21.20
C ARG A 320 28.71 -12.74 20.23
N ARG A 321 28.04 -13.25 19.20
CA ARG A 321 28.65 -14.12 18.18
C ARG A 321 29.45 -13.33 17.14
N MET A 322 29.06 -12.08 16.83
CA MET A 322 29.88 -11.13 16.06
C MET A 322 31.12 -10.67 16.83
N ILE A 323 31.01 -10.49 18.15
CA ILE A 323 32.17 -10.16 19.01
C ILE A 323 33.08 -11.39 19.20
N ALA A 324 32.52 -12.60 19.24
CA ALA A 324 33.28 -13.84 19.35
C ALA A 324 33.88 -14.33 18.02
N SER A 325 33.39 -13.88 16.86
CA SER A 325 33.99 -14.18 15.55
C SER A 325 35.24 -13.36 15.23
N THR A 326 35.62 -12.41 16.09
CA THR A 326 36.84 -11.60 15.94
C THR A 326 38.05 -12.21 16.65
N VAL A 327 37.93 -13.39 17.28
CA VAL A 327 39.06 -14.05 17.98
C VAL A 327 39.04 -15.56 17.75
N ARG A 328 40.14 -16.10 17.16
CA ARG A 328 40.48 -17.52 16.78
C ARG A 328 40.20 -17.81 15.28
N LYS A 329 41.16 -18.18 14.41
CA LYS A 329 42.38 -19.04 14.55
C LYS A 329 43.31 -18.88 13.29
N PRO A 330 44.53 -19.49 13.28
CA PRO A 330 45.74 -19.02 12.58
C PRO A 330 46.14 -19.74 11.25
N LEU A 331 47.20 -19.20 10.62
CA LEU A 331 48.31 -19.82 9.84
C LEU A 331 48.25 -19.97 8.29
N PHE A 332 49.36 -19.48 7.68
CA PHE A 332 49.91 -19.60 6.30
C PHE A 332 49.14 -18.91 5.15
N VAL A 333 49.69 -17.95 4.37
CA VAL A 333 50.87 -18.01 3.48
C VAL A 333 51.52 -16.61 3.23
N ILE A 334 52.78 -16.47 3.68
CA ILE A 334 54.02 -15.97 3.03
C ILE A 334 54.00 -14.79 1.99
N THR A 335 54.67 -13.70 2.42
CA THR A 335 55.56 -12.69 1.75
C THR A 335 55.05 -11.64 0.75
N LEU A 336 55.23 -10.34 1.08
CA LEU A 336 56.29 -9.44 0.57
C LEU A 336 56.06 -7.96 1.02
N PHE A 337 57.08 -7.39 1.68
CA PHE A 337 57.46 -5.96 1.88
C PHE A 337 56.47 -4.95 2.53
N ALA A 338 56.86 -3.94 3.31
CA ALA A 338 57.95 -3.62 4.24
C ALA A 338 57.69 -2.16 4.70
N LEU A 339 57.92 -1.86 6.00
CA LEU A 339 58.16 -0.52 6.62
C LEU A 339 56.96 0.46 6.63
N SER A 340 56.59 1.12 7.73
CA SER A 340 57.41 1.75 8.77
C SER A 340 56.70 1.88 10.13
N LEU A 341 57.52 1.79 11.19
CA LEU A 341 57.28 1.95 12.62
C LEU A 341 56.88 3.37 13.07
N PHE A 342 56.49 3.44 14.37
CA PHE A 342 56.42 4.57 15.33
C PHE A 342 54.98 5.01 15.70
N PHE A 343 54.51 5.11 16.95
CA PHE A 343 55.08 5.02 18.32
C PHE A 343 53.99 4.47 19.29
N PHE A 344 54.39 3.70 20.31
CA PHE A 344 53.56 3.33 21.46
C PHE A 344 53.69 4.38 22.58
N LEU A 345 52.58 4.78 23.19
CA LEU A 345 52.49 5.29 24.57
C LEU A 345 51.23 4.66 25.23
N PRO A 346 51.29 4.20 26.51
CA PRO A 346 50.16 3.58 27.19
C PRO A 346 49.23 4.65 27.81
N PRO A 347 47.92 4.40 27.96
CA PRO A 347 47.03 5.34 28.63
C PRO A 347 47.02 5.13 30.16
N ASP A 348 47.00 6.27 30.85
CA ASP A 348 46.85 6.49 32.29
C ASP A 348 45.54 5.89 32.87
N PRO A 349 45.54 5.22 34.03
CA PRO A 349 44.33 4.70 34.66
C PRO A 349 43.80 5.69 35.72
N SER A 350 43.25 6.82 35.29
CA SER A 350 42.41 7.65 36.17
C SER A 350 41.43 8.52 35.38
N ALA A 351 40.32 7.91 34.95
CA ALA A 351 39.12 8.65 34.59
C ALA A 351 37.91 7.93 35.18
N THR A 352 37.55 8.36 36.38
CA THR A 352 36.25 8.13 37.01
C THR A 352 35.13 8.40 36.01
N PHE A 353 34.32 7.38 35.75
CA PHE A 353 33.09 7.48 34.95
C PHE A 353 32.10 8.39 35.70
N ASN A 354 32.13 9.69 35.41
CA ASN A 354 31.05 10.58 35.78
C ASN A 354 29.86 10.27 34.88
N SER A 355 28.75 9.85 35.50
CA SER A 355 27.44 9.75 34.88
C SER A 355 26.91 11.16 34.56
N SER A 356 27.44 11.79 33.51
CA SER A 356 26.85 13.00 32.97
C SER A 356 25.60 12.64 32.18
N LEU A 357 24.46 13.24 32.56
CA LEU A 357 23.21 13.25 31.81
C LEU A 357 23.47 13.39 30.30
N LEU A 358 23.13 12.36 29.53
CA LEU A 358 23.04 12.49 28.08
C LEU A 358 21.89 13.46 27.78
N VAL A 359 22.22 14.71 27.49
CA VAL A 359 21.30 15.68 26.90
C VAL A 359 20.81 15.06 25.59
N ARG A 360 19.51 14.75 25.51
CA ARG A 360 18.93 14.11 24.32
C ARG A 360 19.01 15.10 23.17
N SER A 361 19.55 14.66 22.04
CA SER A 361 19.55 15.47 20.84
C SER A 361 18.15 15.49 20.23
N GLU A 362 17.74 16.66 19.73
CA GLU A 362 16.45 16.85 19.04
C GLU A 362 16.32 15.82 17.91
N ILE A 363 15.10 15.32 17.66
CA ILE A 363 14.87 14.26 16.66
C ILE A 363 15.45 14.59 15.27
N TRP A 364 15.49 15.87 14.90
CA TRP A 364 16.03 16.34 13.63
C TRP A 364 17.55 16.25 13.48
N SER A 365 18.28 16.10 14.59
CA SER A 365 19.75 15.95 14.60
C SER A 365 20.23 14.57 14.13
N ILE A 366 19.32 13.59 14.06
CA ILE A 366 19.64 12.22 13.72
C ILE A 366 19.86 12.10 12.20
N ARG A 367 20.99 11.46 11.81
CA ARG A 367 21.25 11.17 10.39
C ARG A 367 20.29 10.11 9.87
N ARG A 368 19.63 10.40 8.76
CA ARG A 368 18.77 9.45 8.03
C ARG A 368 19.62 8.43 7.26
N LEU A 369 19.09 7.23 7.08
CA LEU A 369 19.68 6.20 6.21
C LEU A 369 19.16 6.28 4.77
N ALA A 370 17.93 6.75 4.61
CA ALA A 370 17.30 6.86 3.30
C ALA A 370 16.43 8.12 3.15
N GLU A 371 16.35 8.58 1.90
CA GLU A 371 15.51 9.69 1.47
C GLU A 371 14.68 9.31 0.23
N TRP A 372 13.48 9.85 0.14
CA TRP A 372 12.64 9.74 -1.05
C TRP A 372 12.89 10.96 -1.92
N ARG A 373 13.23 10.73 -3.19
CA ARG A 373 13.39 11.81 -4.18
C ARG A 373 12.56 11.50 -5.42
N PRO A 374 12.12 12.52 -6.18
CA PRO A 374 11.39 12.30 -7.43
C PRO A 374 12.20 11.38 -8.33
N CYS A 375 11.55 10.33 -8.86
CA CYS A 375 12.23 9.49 -9.84
C CYS A 375 12.43 10.28 -11.15
N ASN A 376 13.63 10.25 -11.71
CA ASN A 376 13.94 10.99 -12.94
C ASN A 376 13.11 10.55 -14.17
N TRP A 377 12.52 9.36 -14.13
CA TRP A 377 11.84 8.77 -15.29
C TRP A 377 10.54 9.50 -15.70
N TRP A 378 9.86 10.26 -14.83
CA TRP A 378 8.61 10.95 -15.21
C TRP A 378 8.75 12.47 -15.34
N LEU A 379 9.90 13.03 -14.95
CA LEU A 379 10.20 14.45 -15.08
C LEU A 379 10.45 14.89 -16.54
N GLN A 380 10.49 13.93 -17.45
CA GLN A 380 10.82 14.14 -18.86
C GLN A 380 9.59 13.90 -19.75
N PRO A 381 8.99 14.96 -20.35
CA PRO A 381 7.73 14.89 -21.09
C PRO A 381 7.81 14.11 -22.41
N HIS A 382 9.02 13.92 -22.95
CA HIS A 382 9.27 13.30 -24.26
C HIS A 382 9.09 11.78 -24.31
N LEU A 383 8.73 11.13 -23.21
CA LEU A 383 8.69 9.67 -23.17
C LEU A 383 7.60 9.04 -24.06
N ASN A 384 6.50 9.73 -24.38
CA ASN A 384 5.49 9.23 -25.32
C ASN A 384 4.60 10.36 -25.89
N VAL A 385 4.65 10.57 -27.21
CA VAL A 385 3.79 11.52 -27.94
C VAL A 385 2.31 11.22 -27.65
N LEU A 386 1.50 12.27 -27.43
CA LEU A 386 0.06 12.12 -27.31
C LEU A 386 -0.53 11.61 -28.63
N PRO A 387 -1.42 10.60 -28.61
CA PRO A 387 -2.13 10.18 -29.81
C PRO A 387 -2.86 11.36 -30.47
N ALA A 388 -2.87 11.38 -31.81
CA ALA A 388 -3.46 12.48 -32.58
C ALA A 388 -4.98 12.59 -32.39
N GLN A 389 -5.65 11.48 -32.05
CA GLN A 389 -7.09 11.42 -31.83
C GLN A 389 -7.39 10.97 -30.40
N THR A 390 -8.45 11.55 -29.82
CA THR A 390 -8.97 11.20 -28.50
C THR A 390 -10.08 10.16 -28.60
N ASN A 391 -10.16 9.24 -27.64
CA ASN A 391 -11.25 8.27 -27.52
C ASN A 391 -12.55 8.89 -26.98
N GLY A 392 -12.49 10.13 -26.48
CA GLY A 392 -13.63 10.86 -25.95
C GLY A 392 -13.23 11.82 -24.82
N TYR A 393 -14.23 12.36 -24.12
CA TYR A 393 -14.06 13.34 -23.07
C TYR A 393 -14.39 12.73 -21.71
N ILE A 394 -13.53 12.97 -20.72
CA ILE A 394 -13.75 12.53 -19.34
C ILE A 394 -13.78 13.74 -18.43
N ARG A 395 -14.88 13.91 -17.69
CA ARG A 395 -14.94 14.80 -16.53
C ARG A 395 -14.70 14.01 -15.24
N VAL A 396 -13.89 14.55 -14.35
CA VAL A 396 -13.62 13.95 -13.04
C VAL A 396 -14.51 14.64 -12.01
N ASP A 397 -15.48 13.90 -11.47
CA ASP A 397 -16.36 14.39 -10.42
C ASP A 397 -15.66 14.17 -9.07
N CYS A 398 -15.20 15.26 -8.45
CA CYS A 398 -14.42 15.25 -7.20
C CYS A 398 -15.33 15.56 -6.00
N TYR A 399 -15.17 14.81 -4.91
CA TYR A 399 -16.00 14.96 -3.69
C TYR A 399 -15.14 15.13 -2.44
N GLY A 400 -15.64 15.85 -1.45
CA GLY A 400 -15.00 16.01 -0.13
C GLY A 400 -14.04 17.21 -0.07
N GLY A 401 -13.20 17.27 0.96
CA GLY A 401 -12.30 18.41 1.18
C GLY A 401 -11.15 18.49 0.18
N LEU A 402 -10.48 19.64 0.12
CA LEU A 402 -9.41 19.96 -0.85
C LEU A 402 -8.45 18.80 -1.19
N ASN A 403 -7.83 18.19 -0.19
CA ASN A 403 -6.81 17.16 -0.41
C ASN A 403 -7.39 15.83 -0.93
N GLN A 404 -8.68 15.58 -0.68
CA GLN A 404 -9.43 14.48 -1.28
C GLN A 404 -9.67 14.78 -2.77
N MET A 405 -10.14 15.98 -3.10
CA MET A 405 -10.36 16.41 -4.48
C MET A 405 -9.07 16.44 -5.32
N ARG A 406 -7.96 16.95 -4.76
CA ARG A 406 -6.64 16.90 -5.41
C ARG A 406 -6.25 15.49 -5.81
N ARG A 407 -6.45 14.53 -4.90
CA ARG A 407 -6.11 13.13 -5.16
C ARG A 407 -6.98 12.56 -6.27
N ASP A 408 -8.29 12.79 -6.20
CA ASP A 408 -9.23 12.26 -7.18
C ASP A 408 -8.96 12.86 -8.58
N LEU A 409 -8.68 14.17 -8.67
CA LEU A 409 -8.24 14.80 -9.91
C LEU A 409 -6.96 14.17 -10.47
N CYS A 410 -5.94 13.97 -9.65
CA CYS A 410 -4.68 13.39 -10.10
C CYS A 410 -4.87 11.94 -10.59
N ASP A 411 -5.69 11.14 -9.89
CA ASP A 411 -6.09 9.82 -10.35
C ASP A 411 -6.82 9.90 -11.70
N GLY A 412 -7.76 10.83 -11.82
CA GLY A 412 -8.49 11.11 -13.05
C GLY A 412 -7.58 11.46 -14.24
N VAL A 413 -6.52 12.23 -14.02
CA VAL A 413 -5.49 12.52 -15.04
C VAL A 413 -4.82 11.23 -15.53
N GLY A 414 -4.40 10.37 -14.60
CA GLY A 414 -3.79 9.08 -14.94
C GLY A 414 -4.74 8.19 -15.74
N ILE A 415 -6.03 8.16 -15.36
CA ILE A 415 -7.09 7.41 -16.06
C ILE A 415 -7.33 8.00 -17.45
N ALA A 416 -7.46 9.31 -17.59
CA ALA A 416 -7.66 9.96 -18.88
C ALA A 416 -6.51 9.65 -19.84
N ARG A 417 -5.27 9.70 -19.35
CA ARG A 417 -4.11 9.30 -20.14
C ARG A 417 -4.10 7.81 -20.48
N LEU A 418 -4.45 6.93 -19.54
CA LEU A 418 -4.57 5.48 -19.77
C LEU A 418 -5.58 5.17 -20.89
N LEU A 419 -6.73 5.84 -20.88
CA LEU A 419 -7.84 5.63 -21.82
C LEU A 419 -7.71 6.44 -23.11
N ASN A 420 -6.62 7.19 -23.28
CA ASN A 420 -6.44 8.14 -24.38
C ASN A 420 -7.64 9.10 -24.55
N ALA A 421 -8.12 9.64 -23.42
CA ALA A 421 -9.22 10.58 -23.37
C ALA A 421 -8.71 12.02 -23.17
N THR A 422 -9.52 12.98 -23.61
CA THR A 422 -9.34 14.39 -23.29
C THR A 422 -9.97 14.65 -21.93
N LEU A 423 -9.19 15.23 -21.02
CA LEU A 423 -9.66 15.60 -19.69
C LEU A 423 -10.44 16.92 -19.77
N VAL A 424 -11.68 16.91 -19.30
CA VAL A 424 -12.46 18.12 -19.04
C VAL A 424 -12.16 18.57 -17.62
N LEU A 425 -12.08 19.88 -17.39
CA LEU A 425 -11.87 20.40 -16.04
C LEU A 425 -12.85 19.77 -15.03
N PRO A 426 -12.36 19.42 -13.83
CA PRO A 426 -13.16 18.69 -12.86
C PRO A 426 -14.30 19.55 -12.33
N LYS A 427 -15.39 18.89 -11.95
CA LYS A 427 -16.43 19.54 -11.16
C LYS A 427 -16.19 19.20 -9.69
N PHE A 428 -16.03 20.24 -8.87
CA PHE A 428 -16.01 20.10 -7.42
C PHE A 428 -17.46 20.10 -6.96
N GLU A 429 -17.95 18.95 -6.51
CA GLU A 429 -19.35 18.81 -6.09
C GLU A 429 -19.52 19.30 -4.66
N VAL A 430 -20.57 20.10 -4.45
CA VAL A 430 -20.97 20.64 -3.14
C VAL A 430 -21.45 19.48 -2.26
N ALA A 431 -20.66 19.14 -1.25
CA ALA A 431 -21.10 18.19 -0.23
C ALA A 431 -21.86 18.93 0.88
N ALA A 432 -23.10 18.52 1.15
CA ALA A 432 -23.97 19.15 2.14
C ALA A 432 -23.36 19.26 3.56
N TYR A 433 -22.43 18.37 3.91
CA TYR A 433 -21.75 18.37 5.22
C TYR A 433 -20.73 19.51 5.38
N TRP A 434 -20.15 20.03 4.29
CA TRP A 434 -19.07 21.02 4.33
C TRP A 434 -19.53 22.45 4.03
N ASN A 435 -20.81 22.66 3.69
CA ASN A 435 -21.38 23.96 3.26
C ASN A 435 -20.43 24.73 2.31
N GLU A 436 -19.93 24.03 1.29
CA GLU A 436 -18.77 24.43 0.49
C GLU A 436 -19.16 24.67 -0.97
N SER A 437 -18.92 25.88 -1.49
CA SER A 437 -19.30 26.31 -2.84
C SER A 437 -18.11 26.54 -3.79
N SER A 438 -16.87 26.36 -3.33
CA SER A 438 -15.68 26.65 -4.15
C SER A 438 -15.51 25.66 -5.30
N GLY A 439 -15.39 26.15 -6.53
CA GLY A 439 -15.00 25.41 -7.71
C GLY A 439 -13.49 25.12 -7.79
N PHE A 440 -13.08 24.39 -8.82
CA PHE A 440 -11.67 24.12 -9.10
C PHE A 440 -10.86 25.41 -9.34
N GLU A 441 -11.45 26.35 -10.08
CA GLU A 441 -10.86 27.63 -10.46
C GLU A 441 -10.74 28.64 -9.31
N ASP A 442 -11.49 28.46 -8.22
CA ASP A 442 -11.34 29.28 -7.02
C ASP A 442 -10.06 28.95 -6.25
N VAL A 443 -9.57 27.71 -6.40
CA VAL A 443 -8.43 27.19 -5.65
C VAL A 443 -7.18 27.09 -6.51
N PHE A 444 -7.29 26.59 -7.74
CA PHE A 444 -6.15 26.28 -8.60
C PHE A 444 -6.11 27.14 -9.86
N ASP A 445 -4.89 27.52 -10.26
CA ASP A 445 -4.63 28.20 -11.52
C ASP A 445 -4.84 27.23 -12.70
N VAL A 446 -5.95 27.42 -13.41
CA VAL A 446 -6.39 26.57 -14.53
C VAL A 446 -5.42 26.62 -15.70
N ASP A 447 -4.94 27.81 -16.06
CA ASP A 447 -4.06 27.99 -17.22
C ASP A 447 -2.69 27.37 -16.96
N PHE A 448 -2.16 27.55 -15.75
CA PHE A 448 -0.95 26.87 -15.31
C PHE A 448 -1.12 25.34 -15.34
N PHE A 449 -2.25 24.82 -14.85
CA PHE A 449 -2.52 23.39 -14.89
C PHE A 449 -2.53 22.84 -16.32
N ILE A 450 -3.25 23.49 -17.25
CA ILE A 450 -3.29 23.09 -18.66
C ILE A 450 -1.89 23.12 -19.28
N GLN A 451 -1.11 24.17 -19.00
CA GLN A 451 0.26 24.30 -19.50
C GLN A 451 1.16 23.16 -18.98
N GLN A 452 1.10 22.85 -17.69
CA GLN A 452 1.92 21.79 -17.08
C GLN A 452 1.50 20.38 -17.51
N MET A 453 0.26 20.21 -17.95
CA MET A 453 -0.24 18.93 -18.46
C MET A 453 0.04 18.71 -19.96
N LYS A 454 0.57 19.72 -20.67
CA LYS A 454 0.92 19.62 -22.09
C LYS A 454 1.92 18.48 -22.33
N GLY A 455 1.58 17.58 -23.25
CA GLY A 455 2.37 16.37 -23.54
C GLY A 455 2.05 15.16 -22.65
N PHE A 456 1.34 15.36 -21.54
CA PHE A 456 0.92 14.28 -20.64
C PHE A 456 -0.53 13.87 -20.85
N VAL A 457 -1.45 14.83 -21.00
CA VAL A 457 -2.86 14.63 -21.34
C VAL A 457 -3.41 15.89 -21.98
N ASN A 458 -4.36 15.77 -22.90
CA ASN A 458 -5.09 16.93 -23.42
C ASN A 458 -6.11 17.38 -22.37
N VAL A 459 -6.12 18.68 -22.04
CA VAL A 459 -7.06 19.27 -21.09
C VAL A 459 -7.84 20.38 -21.78
N VAL A 460 -9.16 20.40 -21.62
CA VAL A 460 -10.04 21.43 -22.18
C VAL A 460 -10.86 22.11 -21.08
N LYS A 461 -11.05 23.43 -21.21
CA LYS A 461 -11.92 24.22 -20.32
C LYS A 461 -13.39 23.98 -20.65
N GLU A 462 -13.71 24.08 -21.94
CA GLU A 462 -15.05 23.91 -22.47
C GLU A 462 -15.09 22.74 -23.46
N LEU A 463 -16.24 22.09 -23.54
CA LEU A 463 -16.48 21.03 -24.51
C LEU A 463 -16.75 21.62 -25.89
N PRO A 464 -16.46 20.88 -26.97
CA PRO A 464 -16.94 21.23 -28.31
C PRO A 464 -18.47 21.44 -28.33
N ILE A 465 -18.93 22.38 -29.15
CA ILE A 465 -20.33 22.83 -29.21
C ILE A 465 -21.30 21.66 -29.42
N GLU A 466 -20.88 20.62 -30.15
CA GLU A 466 -21.70 19.44 -30.49
C GLU A 466 -22.00 18.55 -29.28
N ILE A 467 -21.19 18.63 -28.23
CA ILE A 467 -21.29 17.82 -27.00
C ILE A 467 -21.55 18.66 -25.75
N ALA A 468 -21.33 19.98 -25.81
CA ALA A 468 -21.50 20.90 -24.68
C ALA A 468 -22.93 20.93 -24.12
N SER A 469 -23.95 20.62 -24.94
CA SER A 469 -25.36 20.58 -24.52
C SER A 469 -25.78 19.27 -23.83
N LYS A 470 -24.88 18.27 -23.73
CA LYS A 470 -25.18 16.95 -23.17
C LYS A 470 -24.51 16.78 -21.81
N ASP A 471 -25.27 16.30 -20.83
CA ASP A 471 -24.68 15.85 -19.57
C ASP A 471 -23.83 14.58 -19.79
N PRO A 472 -22.69 14.45 -19.09
CA PRO A 472 -21.87 13.26 -19.19
C PRO A 472 -22.60 12.04 -18.64
N VAL A 473 -22.40 10.89 -19.29
CA VAL A 473 -22.87 9.63 -18.73
C VAL A 473 -22.01 9.26 -17.52
N ARG A 474 -22.62 9.18 -16.35
CA ARG A 474 -21.93 8.82 -15.10
C ARG A 474 -21.54 7.34 -15.11
N VAL A 475 -20.25 7.07 -14.96
CA VAL A 475 -19.70 5.71 -14.83
C VAL A 475 -19.25 5.48 -13.39
N ASP A 476 -19.97 4.58 -12.71
CA ASP A 476 -19.61 4.19 -11.34
C ASP A 476 -18.34 3.34 -11.33
N CYS A 477 -17.25 3.93 -10.82
CA CYS A 477 -15.98 3.27 -10.62
C CYS A 477 -15.84 2.64 -9.22
N SER A 478 -16.87 2.67 -8.37
CA SER A 478 -16.79 2.27 -6.96
C SER A 478 -16.35 0.81 -6.75
N LYS A 479 -15.71 0.55 -5.60
CA LYS A 479 -15.11 -0.74 -5.20
C LYS A 479 -16.09 -1.93 -5.13
N ARG A 480 -17.40 -1.72 -5.36
CA ARG A 480 -18.46 -2.73 -5.18
C ARG A 480 -18.43 -3.86 -6.24
N LYS A 481 -17.60 -3.77 -7.29
CA LYS A 481 -17.59 -4.70 -8.44
C LYS A 481 -16.44 -5.74 -8.50
N GLY A 482 -15.58 -5.85 -7.49
CA GLY A 482 -14.50 -6.86 -7.49
C GLY A 482 -13.27 -6.47 -8.31
N GLN A 483 -12.80 -7.32 -9.25
CA GLN A 483 -11.67 -7.00 -10.15
C GLN A 483 -12.08 -5.89 -11.11
N PHE A 484 -11.78 -4.65 -10.76
CA PHE A 484 -12.07 -3.48 -11.58
C PHE A 484 -10.81 -3.08 -12.37
N ASP A 485 -10.96 -2.88 -13.67
CA ASP A 485 -9.91 -2.40 -14.58
C ASP A 485 -10.49 -1.27 -15.43
N TYR A 486 -9.83 -0.12 -15.47
CA TYR A 486 -10.34 1.05 -16.20
C TYR A 486 -10.48 0.78 -17.69
N VAL A 487 -9.59 -0.01 -18.29
CA VAL A 487 -9.66 -0.35 -19.71
C VAL A 487 -10.86 -1.24 -19.98
N GLU A 488 -11.11 -2.25 -19.15
CA GLU A 488 -12.24 -3.17 -19.36
C GLU A 488 -13.59 -2.56 -18.94
N SER A 489 -13.60 -1.71 -17.91
CA SER A 489 -14.83 -1.23 -17.27
C SER A 489 -15.28 0.16 -17.72
N VAL A 490 -14.34 1.03 -18.11
CA VAL A 490 -14.63 2.45 -18.44
C VAL A 490 -14.47 2.74 -19.92
N LEU A 491 -13.47 2.14 -20.60
CA LEU A 491 -13.25 2.37 -22.03
C LEU A 491 -14.48 2.04 -22.90
N PRO A 492 -15.22 0.93 -22.70
CA PRO A 492 -16.40 0.65 -23.53
C PRO A 492 -17.47 1.73 -23.42
N SER A 493 -17.69 2.26 -22.21
CA SER A 493 -18.63 3.36 -21.98
C SER A 493 -18.14 4.66 -22.61
N LEU A 494 -16.84 4.96 -22.51
CA LEU A 494 -16.24 6.13 -23.15
C LEU A 494 -16.42 6.08 -24.67
N LEU A 495 -16.08 4.95 -25.31
CA LEU A 495 -16.21 4.77 -26.75
C LEU A 495 -17.67 4.83 -27.23
N LYS A 496 -18.60 4.33 -26.42
CA LYS A 496 -20.04 4.33 -26.74
C LYS A 496 -20.66 5.73 -26.64
N HIS A 497 -20.31 6.49 -25.61
CA HIS A 497 -21.01 7.73 -25.27
C HIS A 497 -20.24 9.00 -25.64
N GLY A 498 -18.93 8.91 -25.89
CA GLY A 498 -18.07 10.03 -26.28
C GLY A 498 -17.79 11.06 -25.17
N TYR A 499 -18.68 11.19 -24.17
CA TYR A 499 -18.51 12.03 -23.00
C TYR A 499 -19.05 11.34 -21.74
N ILE A 500 -18.16 11.10 -20.76
CA ILE A 500 -18.51 10.43 -19.50
C ILE A 500 -17.99 11.22 -18.30
N SER A 501 -18.59 10.97 -17.14
CA SER A 501 -18.05 11.40 -15.85
C SER A 501 -17.69 10.21 -14.99
N ILE A 502 -16.60 10.34 -14.24
CA ILE A 502 -16.11 9.31 -13.35
C ILE A 502 -15.88 9.90 -11.96
N THR A 503 -16.09 9.08 -10.94
CA THR A 503 -15.59 9.34 -9.59
C THR A 503 -14.44 8.36 -9.35
N PRO A 504 -13.18 8.79 -9.45
CA PRO A 504 -12.04 7.89 -9.38
C PRO A 504 -12.04 7.10 -8.07
N ALA A 505 -12.19 5.78 -8.18
CA ALA A 505 -12.13 4.94 -7.00
C ALA A 505 -10.67 4.68 -6.62
N MET A 506 -10.26 5.36 -5.54
CA MET A 506 -9.01 5.20 -4.79
C MET A 506 -8.00 4.21 -5.39
N SER A 507 -7.01 4.73 -6.13
CA SER A 507 -5.75 4.02 -6.45
C SER A 507 -5.93 2.61 -7.03
N GLN A 508 -7.08 2.31 -7.64
CA GLN A 508 -7.35 0.97 -8.14
C GLN A 508 -6.40 0.67 -9.29
N ARG A 509 -5.59 -0.37 -9.09
CA ARG A 509 -4.76 -0.98 -10.12
C ARG A 509 -3.71 -0.06 -10.74
N ARG A 510 -3.24 0.97 -9.99
CA ARG A 510 -2.10 1.81 -10.41
C ARG A 510 -0.85 0.97 -10.71
N ASP A 511 -0.70 -0.19 -10.07
CA ASP A 511 0.35 -1.17 -10.38
C ASP A 511 0.34 -1.62 -11.84
N ARG A 512 -0.82 -1.57 -12.52
CA ARG A 512 -0.99 -1.90 -13.93
C ARG A 512 -0.88 -0.71 -14.87
N TYR A 513 -0.72 0.50 -14.38
CA TYR A 513 -0.59 1.65 -15.26
C TYR A 513 0.70 1.52 -16.08
N PRO A 514 0.64 1.65 -17.40
CA PRO A 514 1.84 1.80 -18.19
C PRO A 514 2.57 3.08 -17.79
N LEU A 515 3.88 3.13 -18.03
CA LEU A 515 4.74 4.22 -17.57
C LEU A 515 4.22 5.61 -17.97
N TYR A 516 3.65 5.77 -19.16
CA TYR A 516 3.11 7.06 -19.62
C TYR A 516 1.91 7.55 -18.78
N ALA A 517 1.04 6.64 -18.33
CA ALA A 517 -0.10 7.00 -17.50
C ALA A 517 0.34 7.31 -16.06
N LYS A 518 1.34 6.57 -15.56
CA LYS A 518 2.00 6.89 -14.28
C LYS A 518 2.70 8.26 -14.34
N ALA A 519 3.37 8.59 -15.45
CA ALA A 519 4.03 9.88 -15.62
C ALA A 519 3.02 11.04 -15.54
N ALA A 520 1.87 10.92 -16.24
CA ALA A 520 0.81 11.91 -16.19
C ALA A 520 0.23 12.09 -14.78
N LEU A 521 0.01 10.99 -14.05
CA LEU A 521 -0.40 11.02 -12.64
C LEU A 521 0.63 11.77 -11.77
N CYS A 522 1.92 11.44 -11.89
CA CYS A 522 2.98 12.08 -11.11
C CYS A 522 3.11 13.57 -11.42
N GLN A 523 3.05 13.93 -12.71
CA GLN A 523 3.05 15.32 -13.15
C GLN A 523 1.88 16.12 -12.55
N ALA A 524 0.67 15.54 -12.56
CA ALA A 524 -0.50 16.17 -11.93
C ALA A 524 -0.33 16.36 -10.42
N CYS A 525 0.17 15.34 -9.71
CA CYS A 525 0.35 15.39 -8.26
C CYS A 525 1.35 16.45 -7.80
N TYR A 526 2.46 16.63 -8.54
CA TYR A 526 3.65 17.31 -8.01
C TYR A 526 4.07 18.56 -8.77
N SER A 527 3.67 18.72 -10.03
CA SER A 527 4.12 19.82 -10.88
C SER A 527 2.98 20.67 -11.46
N ALA A 528 1.77 20.12 -11.60
CA ALA A 528 0.70 20.80 -12.34
C ALA A 528 -0.27 21.62 -11.48
N LEU A 529 -0.36 21.37 -10.17
CA LEU A 529 -1.33 22.04 -9.31
C LEU A 529 -0.68 23.20 -8.53
N ARG A 530 -1.02 24.42 -8.94
CA ARG A 530 -0.64 25.67 -8.29
C ARG A 530 -1.89 26.43 -7.83
N LEU A 531 -1.80 27.13 -6.69
CA LEU A 531 -2.90 27.96 -6.20
C LEU A 531 -3.14 29.14 -7.16
N THR A 532 -4.35 29.71 -7.17
CA THR A 532 -4.62 30.96 -7.88
C THR A 532 -3.71 32.08 -7.37
N ASN A 533 -3.38 33.05 -8.22
CA ASN A 533 -2.49 34.15 -7.83
C ASN A 533 -2.98 34.91 -6.58
N THR A 534 -4.29 35.10 -6.42
CA THR A 534 -4.88 35.76 -5.26
C THR A 534 -4.69 34.93 -3.99
N LEU A 535 -4.96 33.63 -4.06
CA LEU A 535 -4.85 32.73 -2.91
C LEU A 535 -3.39 32.45 -2.54
N GLU A 536 -2.50 32.35 -3.53
CA GLU A 536 -1.07 32.19 -3.32
C GLU A 536 -0.45 33.41 -2.62
N LYS A 537 -0.83 34.65 -3.01
CA LYS A 537 -0.40 35.86 -2.31
C LYS A 537 -0.79 35.83 -0.83
N LYS A 538 -2.05 35.52 -0.52
CA LYS A 538 -2.52 35.35 0.86
C LYS A 538 -1.77 34.25 1.61
N ALA A 539 -1.47 33.14 0.94
CA ALA A 539 -0.69 32.06 1.54
C ALA A 539 0.76 32.46 1.84
N ILE A 540 1.37 33.30 0.98
CA ILE A 540 2.70 33.88 1.20
C ILE A 540 2.66 34.87 2.37
N GLU A 541 1.68 35.77 2.42
CA GLU A 541 1.48 36.70 3.54
C GLU A 541 1.34 35.96 4.86
N LEU A 542 0.49 34.93 4.91
CA LEU A 542 0.34 34.06 6.07
C LEU A 542 1.67 33.38 6.44
N LEU A 543 2.37 32.83 5.45
CA LEU A 543 3.67 32.19 5.68
C LEU A 543 4.70 33.17 6.25
N GLN A 544 4.72 34.42 5.79
CA GLN A 544 5.62 35.47 6.25
C GLN A 544 5.26 35.99 7.66
N ALA A 545 3.98 36.01 8.01
CA ALA A 545 3.50 36.44 9.32
C ALA A 545 3.88 35.47 10.45
N ILE A 546 4.16 34.18 10.15
CA ILE A 546 4.54 33.19 11.15
C ILE A 546 6.02 33.39 11.57
N PRO A 547 6.31 33.60 12.86
CA PRO A 547 7.69 33.70 13.36
C PRO A 547 8.54 32.48 12.96
N LYS A 548 9.78 32.71 12.49
CA LYS A 548 10.69 31.66 12.02
C LYS A 548 11.82 31.40 13.03
N PRO A 549 12.34 30.16 13.13
CA PRO A 549 11.85 28.94 12.47
C PRO A 549 10.57 28.41 13.16
N PHE A 550 9.76 27.64 12.44
CA PHE A 550 8.52 27.08 12.98
C PHE A 550 8.26 25.63 12.58
N LEU A 551 7.53 24.94 13.44
CA LEU A 551 6.97 23.62 13.21
C LEU A 551 5.53 23.77 12.73
N SER A 552 5.21 23.24 11.55
CA SER A 552 3.82 23.05 11.15
C SER A 552 3.30 21.72 11.72
N LEU A 553 2.28 21.80 12.58
CA LEU A 553 1.64 20.65 13.21
C LEU A 553 0.23 20.48 12.65
N HIS A 554 0.00 19.37 11.94
CA HIS A 554 -1.34 18.98 11.51
C HIS A 554 -2.00 18.12 12.59
N LEU A 555 -2.92 18.75 13.33
CA LEU A 555 -3.62 18.17 14.47
C LEU A 555 -5.06 17.85 14.07
N ARG A 556 -5.48 16.59 14.22
CA ARG A 556 -6.82 16.11 13.84
C ARG A 556 -7.66 15.65 15.03
N PHE A 557 -7.86 16.55 15.98
CA PHE A 557 -8.69 16.32 17.17
C PHE A 557 -9.95 17.20 17.15
N GLU A 558 -10.71 17.08 16.07
CA GLU A 558 -11.99 17.75 15.86
C GLU A 558 -13.17 16.81 16.18
N PRO A 559 -14.36 17.34 16.53
CA PRO A 559 -15.54 16.53 16.89
C PRO A 559 -15.94 15.50 15.83
N ASP A 560 -15.94 15.89 14.55
CA ASP A 560 -16.28 15.04 13.41
C ASP A 560 -15.28 13.89 13.25
N MET A 561 -13.98 14.16 13.42
CA MET A 561 -12.92 13.17 13.34
C MET A 561 -12.97 12.17 14.49
N VAL A 562 -13.22 12.66 15.70
CA VAL A 562 -13.39 11.80 16.88
C VAL A 562 -14.64 10.93 16.73
N ALA A 563 -15.76 11.52 16.34
CA ALA A 563 -17.01 10.81 16.06
C ALA A 563 -16.84 9.75 14.96
N TYR A 564 -16.20 10.10 13.84
CA TYR A 564 -15.88 9.17 12.76
C TYR A 564 -15.01 7.99 13.22
N SER A 565 -14.04 8.25 14.10
CA SER A 565 -13.14 7.22 14.62
C SER A 565 -13.80 6.25 15.62
N GLN A 566 -15.00 6.59 16.13
CA GLN A 566 -15.72 5.84 17.18
C GLN A 566 -14.90 5.61 18.45
N CYS A 567 -13.91 6.47 18.70
CA CYS A 567 -13.04 6.34 19.86
C CYS A 567 -13.67 6.97 21.10
N GLU A 568 -13.44 6.30 22.22
CA GLU A 568 -13.79 6.79 23.55
C GLU A 568 -12.57 7.49 24.18
N TYR A 569 -12.82 8.62 24.84
CA TYR A 569 -11.83 9.38 25.58
C TYR A 569 -12.41 9.72 26.95
N SER A 570 -11.64 9.44 28.00
CA SER A 570 -11.98 9.82 29.38
C SER A 570 -11.49 11.23 29.68
N GLY A 571 -12.26 12.00 30.45
CA GLY A 571 -11.82 13.31 30.97
C GLY A 571 -11.85 14.45 29.96
N LEU A 572 -12.67 14.34 28.91
CA LEU A 572 -12.98 15.49 28.05
C LEU A 572 -13.87 16.50 28.80
N SER A 573 -13.79 17.77 28.43
CA SER A 573 -14.73 18.78 28.91
C SER A 573 -16.16 18.46 28.43
N LEU A 574 -17.15 18.95 29.18
CA LEU A 574 -18.56 18.75 28.82
C LEU A 574 -18.89 19.33 27.43
N ALA A 575 -18.27 20.45 27.07
CA ALA A 575 -18.43 21.06 25.75
C ALA A 575 -17.90 20.15 24.63
N SER A 576 -16.69 19.60 24.78
CA SER A 576 -16.12 18.65 23.82
C SER A 576 -16.94 17.37 23.70
N ALA A 577 -17.39 16.81 24.83
CA ALA A 577 -18.23 15.61 24.84
C ALA A 577 -19.55 15.84 24.08
N ASN A 578 -20.22 16.98 24.33
CA ASN A 578 -21.45 17.35 23.63
C ASN A 578 -21.23 17.60 22.14
N ALA A 579 -20.12 18.23 21.76
CA ALA A 579 -19.78 18.47 20.36
C ALA A 579 -19.52 17.16 19.61
N ILE A 580 -18.82 16.20 20.23
CA ILE A 580 -18.60 14.86 19.67
C ILE A 580 -19.94 14.14 19.51
N GLU A 581 -20.81 14.18 20.52
CA GLU A 581 -22.11 13.50 20.47
C GLU A 581 -23.00 14.09 19.37
N ALA A 582 -23.04 15.42 19.22
CA ALA A 582 -23.73 16.08 18.13
C ALA A 582 -23.20 15.65 16.74
N ALA A 583 -21.91 15.35 16.64
CA ALA A 583 -21.28 14.89 15.40
C ALA A 583 -21.45 13.38 15.13
N ARG A 584 -21.93 12.58 16.09
CA ARG A 584 -21.97 11.10 15.98
C ARG A 584 -22.99 10.57 15.00
N VAL A 585 -24.07 11.29 14.70
CA VAL A 585 -25.18 10.77 13.89
C VAL A 585 -25.55 9.35 14.40
N ASP A 586 -25.42 8.28 13.59
CA ASP A 586 -25.73 6.89 14.00
C ASP A 586 -24.52 6.10 14.57
N ARG A 587 -23.34 6.72 14.69
CA ARG A 587 -22.08 6.05 15.04
C ARG A 587 -21.86 6.05 16.55
N LYS A 588 -22.15 4.92 17.20
CA LYS A 588 -21.83 4.73 18.62
C LYS A 588 -20.32 4.52 18.83
N PRO A 589 -19.76 5.04 19.95
CA PRO A 589 -18.38 4.77 20.29
C PRO A 589 -18.18 3.30 20.66
N TRP A 590 -16.98 2.81 20.42
CA TRP A 590 -16.52 1.60 21.07
C TRP A 590 -16.39 1.84 22.57
N THR A 591 -16.71 0.83 23.37
CA THR A 591 -16.58 0.89 24.84
C THR A 591 -15.77 -0.29 25.36
N GLY A 592 -15.20 -0.13 26.56
CA GLY A 592 -14.49 -1.19 27.28
C GLY A 592 -13.31 -1.78 26.49
N GLU A 593 -13.23 -3.10 26.43
CA GLU A 593 -12.11 -3.81 25.78
C GLU A 593 -12.01 -3.52 24.28
N THR A 594 -13.14 -3.37 23.60
CA THR A 594 -13.17 -3.06 22.17
C THR A 594 -12.58 -1.69 21.88
N ALA A 595 -12.87 -0.70 22.73
CA ALA A 595 -12.27 0.63 22.62
C ALA A 595 -10.74 0.58 22.79
N ARG A 596 -10.27 -0.20 23.77
CA ARG A 596 -8.84 -0.40 24.02
C ARG A 596 -8.13 -1.04 22.84
N ILE A 597 -8.69 -2.13 22.30
CA ILE A 597 -8.14 -2.80 21.10
C ILE A 597 -8.12 -1.85 19.91
N TRP A 598 -9.19 -1.09 19.69
CA TRP A 598 -9.30 -0.13 18.60
C TRP A 598 -8.25 0.98 18.69
N ARG A 599 -8.03 1.52 19.89
CA ARG A 599 -6.98 2.50 20.18
C ARG A 599 -5.59 1.91 19.99
N ASN A 600 -5.35 0.69 20.46
CA ASN A 600 -4.08 -0.03 20.30
C ASN A 600 -3.77 -0.41 18.84
N ARG A 601 -4.76 -0.40 17.95
CA ARG A 601 -4.56 -0.50 16.49
C ARG A 601 -4.18 0.84 15.85
N GLY A 602 -4.05 1.92 16.63
CA GLY A 602 -3.71 3.26 16.15
C GLY A 602 -4.83 3.94 15.38
N LYS A 603 -6.09 3.55 15.61
CA LYS A 603 -7.27 4.09 14.90
C LYS A 603 -7.75 5.42 15.47
N CYS A 604 -7.53 5.65 16.75
CA CYS A 604 -7.94 6.86 17.45
C CYS A 604 -7.01 8.04 17.18
N PRO A 605 -7.53 9.26 16.95
CA PRO A 605 -6.74 10.49 17.03
C PRO A 605 -5.93 10.63 18.33
N LEU A 606 -4.87 11.43 18.30
CA LEU A 606 -4.18 11.87 19.52
C LEU A 606 -4.89 13.11 20.05
N THR A 607 -5.05 13.18 21.36
CA THR A 607 -5.49 14.42 22.01
C THR A 607 -4.37 15.47 21.94
N PRO A 608 -4.67 16.77 22.12
CA PRO A 608 -3.63 17.80 22.19
C PRO A 608 -2.61 17.55 23.30
N ASN A 609 -3.05 17.05 24.47
CA ASN A 609 -2.17 16.68 25.57
C ASN A 609 -1.25 15.50 25.23
N GLU A 610 -1.78 14.44 24.61
CA GLU A 610 -0.97 13.32 24.14
C GLU A 610 0.04 13.74 23.07
N THR A 611 -0.37 14.69 22.22
CA THR A 611 0.49 15.29 21.20
C THR A 611 1.63 16.05 21.83
N ALA A 612 1.36 16.93 22.80
CA ALA A 612 2.38 17.67 23.54
C ALA A 612 3.41 16.74 24.19
N PHE A 613 2.94 15.69 24.87
CA PHE A 613 3.80 14.70 25.51
C PHE A 613 4.72 13.99 24.50
N ILE A 614 4.21 13.64 23.32
CA ILE A 614 5.04 13.03 22.27
C ILE A 614 6.07 14.05 21.76
N LEU A 615 5.71 15.32 21.53
CA LEU A 615 6.65 16.35 21.09
C LEU A 615 7.80 16.55 22.09
N GLU A 616 7.48 16.61 23.38
CA GLU A 616 8.49 16.64 24.45
C GLU A 616 9.35 15.37 24.43
N ALA A 617 8.74 14.20 24.21
CA ALA A 617 9.48 12.96 24.07
C ALA A 617 10.46 12.98 22.91
N LEU A 618 10.14 13.69 21.82
CA LEU A 618 11.01 13.93 20.66
C LEU A 618 12.06 15.03 20.88
N ALA A 619 12.11 15.59 22.09
CA ALA A 619 12.97 16.71 22.47
C ALA A 619 12.77 17.96 21.60
N ILE A 620 11.51 18.23 21.21
CA ILE A 620 11.13 19.49 20.58
C ILE A 620 11.12 20.59 21.67
N PRO A 621 11.86 21.71 21.48
CA PRO A 621 11.89 22.78 22.48
C PRO A 621 10.51 23.41 22.72
N THR A 622 10.15 23.68 23.97
CA THR A 622 8.84 24.26 24.33
C THR A 622 8.63 25.69 23.84
N ASN A 623 9.72 26.43 23.56
CA ASN A 623 9.69 27.75 22.95
C ASN A 623 9.52 27.72 21.41
N THR A 624 9.45 26.53 20.79
CA THR A 624 9.23 26.37 19.35
C THR A 624 7.92 27.03 18.93
N THR A 625 7.97 27.86 17.89
CA THR A 625 6.76 28.37 17.25
C THR A 625 6.05 27.24 16.53
N ILE A 626 4.79 26.97 16.88
CA ILE A 626 3.96 25.93 16.26
C ILE A 626 2.85 26.60 15.46
N TYR A 627 2.84 26.37 14.14
CA TYR A 627 1.68 26.67 13.31
C TYR A 627 0.75 25.47 13.29
N LEU A 628 -0.48 25.65 13.77
CA LEU A 628 -1.52 24.61 13.73
C LEU A 628 -2.23 24.63 12.39
N ALA A 629 -1.93 23.63 11.56
CA ALA A 629 -2.71 23.30 10.38
C ALA A 629 -3.90 22.43 10.81
N ALA A 630 -5.05 23.03 11.07
CA ALA A 630 -6.24 22.29 11.52
C ALA A 630 -7.54 23.02 11.13
N GLY A 631 -8.67 22.30 11.15
CA GLY A 631 -9.99 22.89 10.93
C GLY A 631 -10.39 23.87 12.04
N ASP A 632 -11.43 24.66 11.76
CA ASP A 632 -12.09 25.48 12.78
C ASP A 632 -12.84 24.51 13.73
N GLY A 633 -12.47 24.45 15.02
CA GLY A 633 -13.12 23.57 16.00
C GLY A 633 -12.25 22.49 16.67
N LEU A 634 -10.93 22.70 16.76
CA LEU A 634 -10.08 21.85 17.61
C LEU A 634 -10.55 21.86 19.07
N MET A 635 -10.68 20.68 19.65
CA MET A 635 -11.06 20.51 21.07
C MET A 635 -9.83 20.39 21.97
N GLU A 636 -9.99 20.73 23.24
CA GLU A 636 -9.01 20.49 24.32
C GLU A 636 -7.60 21.08 24.05
N LEU A 637 -7.54 22.21 23.32
CA LEU A 637 -6.26 22.78 22.86
C LEU A 637 -5.33 23.19 24.01
N GLU A 638 -5.88 23.47 25.19
CA GLU A 638 -5.13 23.78 26.42
C GLU A 638 -4.08 22.71 26.76
N GLY A 639 -4.35 21.43 26.44
CA GLY A 639 -3.38 20.35 26.63
C GLY A 639 -2.11 20.50 25.80
N LEU A 640 -2.15 21.25 24.69
CA LEU A 640 -0.97 21.61 23.90
C LEU A 640 -0.40 22.97 24.32
N THR A 641 -1.25 23.98 24.49
CA THR A 641 -0.81 25.37 24.71
C THR A 641 -0.27 25.62 26.11
N SER A 642 -0.59 24.75 27.08
CA SER A 642 0.02 24.76 28.42
C SER A 642 1.52 24.39 28.40
N VAL A 643 1.97 23.65 27.38
CA VAL A 643 3.37 23.25 27.20
C VAL A 643 4.08 24.11 26.15
N TYR A 644 3.41 24.35 25.02
CA TYR A 644 3.94 25.16 23.91
C TYR A 644 3.18 26.48 23.84
N THR A 645 3.79 27.56 24.31
CA THR A 645 3.12 28.86 24.42
C THR A 645 3.03 29.63 23.10
N ASN A 646 3.90 29.32 22.15
CA ASN A 646 4.03 30.02 20.86
C ASN A 646 3.23 29.33 19.75
N VAL A 647 1.96 29.03 20.02
CA VAL A 647 1.06 28.36 19.08
C VAL A 647 0.26 29.40 18.31
N VAL A 648 0.36 29.37 16.98
CA VAL A 648 -0.35 30.27 16.06
C VAL A 648 -1.27 29.49 15.13
N THR A 649 -2.40 30.09 14.78
CA THR A 649 -3.37 29.55 13.82
C THR A 649 -3.53 30.51 12.64
N LYS A 650 -4.04 30.02 11.51
CA LYS A 650 -4.42 30.87 10.38
C LYS A 650 -5.38 32.00 10.78
N SER A 651 -6.35 31.72 11.65
CA SER A 651 -7.34 32.69 12.11
C SER A 651 -6.76 33.76 13.04
N SER A 652 -5.65 33.47 13.72
CA SER A 652 -4.93 34.46 14.54
C SER A 652 -4.07 35.42 13.73
N LEU A 653 -3.72 35.07 12.49
CA LEU A 653 -2.76 35.81 11.65
C LEU A 653 -3.41 36.55 10.47
N LEU A 654 -4.59 36.12 10.02
CA LEU A 654 -5.34 36.79 8.97
C LEU A 654 -6.39 37.75 9.56
N SER A 655 -6.67 38.84 8.83
CA SER A 655 -7.69 39.81 9.21
C SER A 655 -9.09 39.16 9.26
N GLY A 656 -9.96 39.62 10.17
CA GLY A 656 -11.29 39.03 10.37
C GLY A 656 -12.22 39.12 9.15
N GLU A 657 -12.08 40.15 8.32
CA GLU A 657 -12.88 40.35 7.10
C GLU A 657 -12.41 39.44 5.95
N ASP A 658 -11.09 39.25 5.81
CA ASP A 658 -10.52 38.31 4.84
C ASP A 658 -10.86 36.85 5.16
N PHE A 659 -10.89 36.48 6.44
CA PHE A 659 -11.09 35.09 6.85
C PHE A 659 -12.56 34.64 6.78
N THR A 660 -13.53 35.53 6.99
CA THR A 660 -14.97 35.22 6.96
C THR A 660 -15.51 35.01 5.55
N THR A 661 -14.90 35.67 4.56
CA THR A 661 -15.24 35.53 3.13
C THR A 661 -14.67 34.25 2.50
N MET A 662 -13.68 33.60 3.13
CA MET A 662 -13.04 32.41 2.59
C MET A 662 -13.82 31.11 2.86
N HIS A 663 -14.00 30.33 1.81
CA HIS A 663 -14.55 28.98 1.89
C HIS A 663 -13.59 27.96 2.54
N GLY A 664 -14.11 26.79 2.93
CA GLY A 664 -13.35 25.76 3.65
C GLY A 664 -12.16 25.21 2.86
N ASN A 665 -12.31 25.01 1.55
CA ASN A 665 -11.23 24.53 0.68
C ASN A 665 -10.14 25.56 0.46
N THR A 666 -10.48 26.85 0.35
CA THR A 666 -9.47 27.91 0.22
C THR A 666 -8.71 28.07 1.53
N LYS A 667 -9.37 27.97 2.69
CA LYS A 667 -8.71 27.88 4.01
C LYS A 667 -7.76 26.67 4.10
N ALA A 668 -8.22 25.49 3.68
CA ALA A 668 -7.39 24.29 3.66
C ALA A 668 -6.19 24.39 2.69
N ALA A 669 -6.33 25.18 1.62
CA ALA A 669 -5.25 25.45 0.67
C ALA A 669 -4.13 26.29 1.31
N LEU A 670 -4.49 27.26 2.16
CA LEU A 670 -3.52 28.03 2.95
C LEU A 670 -2.73 27.11 3.90
N ASP A 671 -3.43 26.25 4.65
CA ASP A 671 -2.79 25.28 5.56
C ASP A 671 -1.85 24.34 4.81
N TYR A 672 -2.27 23.84 3.65
CA TYR A 672 -1.42 23.05 2.76
C TYR A 672 -0.17 23.81 2.34
N TYR A 673 -0.32 25.05 1.86
CA TYR A 673 0.79 25.87 1.37
C TYR A 673 1.80 26.17 2.48
N VAL A 674 1.34 26.53 3.67
CA VAL A 674 2.22 26.78 4.83
C VAL A 674 2.96 25.50 5.23
N SER A 675 2.27 24.36 5.26
CA SER A 675 2.85 23.06 5.67
C SER A 675 3.95 22.55 4.72
N ILE A 676 3.78 22.73 3.41
CA ILE A 676 4.81 22.32 2.43
C ILE A 676 6.03 23.25 2.39
N ASN A 677 5.96 24.41 3.05
CA ASN A 677 7.02 25.42 3.12
C ASN A 677 7.53 25.65 4.54
N SER A 678 7.14 24.84 5.53
CA SER A 678 7.60 24.97 6.92
C SER A 678 9.00 24.41 7.16
N ASP A 679 9.70 24.87 8.19
CA ASP A 679 11.03 24.37 8.56
C ASP A 679 10.97 22.90 8.98
N SER A 680 9.92 22.53 9.69
CA SER A 680 9.59 21.14 10.03
C SER A 680 8.09 20.89 9.95
N TYR A 681 7.72 19.63 9.75
CA TYR A 681 6.32 19.22 9.68
C TYR A 681 6.09 17.98 10.54
N MET A 682 5.03 18.03 11.33
CA MET A 682 4.54 16.87 12.08
C MET A 682 3.04 16.73 11.91
N ALA A 683 2.56 15.50 11.96
CA ALA A 683 1.13 15.22 11.91
C ALA A 683 0.73 14.14 12.90
N THR A 684 -0.42 14.33 13.55
CA THR A 684 -0.96 13.39 14.52
C THR A 684 -1.77 12.29 13.87
N TYR A 685 -2.24 12.49 12.65
CA TYR A 685 -3.03 11.54 11.89
C TYR A 685 -2.46 11.41 10.48
N PHE A 686 -2.49 10.23 9.87
CA PHE A 686 -2.00 10.03 8.50
C PHE A 686 -3.17 10.05 7.50
N GLY A 687 -3.65 11.25 7.19
CA GLY A 687 -4.76 11.52 6.30
C GLY A 687 -4.35 11.87 4.87
N ASN A 688 -5.29 12.45 4.11
CA ASN A 688 -5.04 12.85 2.72
C ASN A 688 -4.09 14.05 2.63
N MET A 689 -4.24 15.03 3.52
CA MET A 689 -3.34 16.20 3.57
C MET A 689 -1.90 15.77 3.86
N ASP A 690 -1.72 14.93 4.89
CA ASP A 690 -0.42 14.46 5.36
C ASP A 690 0.38 13.74 4.27
N LYS A 691 -0.30 12.91 3.49
CA LYS A 691 0.27 12.23 2.32
C LYS A 691 0.75 13.21 1.26
N MET A 692 -0.05 14.24 0.97
CA MET A 692 0.30 15.24 -0.03
C MET A 692 1.42 16.16 0.46
N VAL A 693 1.35 16.62 1.71
CA VAL A 693 2.35 17.49 2.32
C VAL A 693 3.69 16.78 2.40
N ALA A 694 3.74 15.55 2.93
CA ALA A 694 4.99 14.82 3.05
C ALA A 694 5.62 14.53 1.69
N ALA A 695 4.80 14.24 0.68
CA ALA A 695 5.30 13.97 -0.66
C ALA A 695 5.84 15.23 -1.33
N MET A 696 5.14 16.36 -1.18
CA MET A 696 5.57 17.66 -1.70
C MET A 696 6.82 18.18 -0.97
N ARG A 697 6.93 17.96 0.34
CA ARG A 697 8.13 18.27 1.12
C ARG A 697 9.31 17.42 0.64
N ALA A 698 9.12 16.12 0.43
CA ALA A 698 10.15 15.25 -0.14
C ALA A 698 10.56 15.70 -1.56
N PHE A 699 9.60 16.13 -2.39
CA PHE A 699 9.85 16.70 -3.72
C PHE A 699 10.74 17.94 -3.67
N LYS A 700 10.55 18.78 -2.64
CA LYS A 700 11.34 19.99 -2.37
C LYS A 700 12.66 19.74 -1.63
N GLY A 701 12.98 18.49 -1.28
CA GLY A 701 14.16 18.17 -0.46
C GLY A 701 14.05 18.56 1.02
N LEU A 702 12.82 18.75 1.53
CA LEU A 702 12.53 19.12 2.92
C LEU A 702 12.22 17.87 3.76
N TYR A 703 13.25 17.30 4.39
CA TYR A 703 13.16 15.98 5.02
C TYR A 703 12.80 15.98 6.51
N LYS A 704 12.67 17.15 7.15
CA LYS A 704 12.16 17.29 8.54
C LYS A 704 10.64 17.10 8.57
N THR A 705 10.23 15.84 8.45
CA THR A 705 8.83 15.40 8.38
C THR A 705 8.67 14.12 9.20
N ILE A 706 7.80 14.12 10.21
CA ILE A 706 7.52 12.97 11.07
C ILE A 706 6.01 12.80 11.28
N PHE A 707 5.54 11.56 11.30
CA PHE A 707 4.18 11.22 11.71
C PHE A 707 4.21 10.67 13.13
N LEU A 708 3.40 11.23 14.02
CA LEU A 708 3.37 10.78 15.41
C LEU A 708 2.75 9.37 15.48
N ASN A 709 3.48 8.44 16.07
CA ASN A 709 3.15 7.02 16.09
C ASN A 709 2.10 6.72 17.17
N ARG A 710 0.83 6.97 16.82
CA ARG A 710 -0.34 6.75 17.70
C ARG A 710 -0.46 5.32 18.20
N LYS A 711 -0.15 4.35 17.34
CA LYS A 711 -0.17 2.93 17.67
C LYS A 711 0.84 2.63 18.77
N ALA A 712 2.07 3.13 18.62
CA ALA A 712 3.11 2.97 19.63
C ALA A 712 2.72 3.67 20.95
N PHE A 713 2.20 4.90 20.89
CA PHE A 713 1.71 5.59 22.07
C PHE A 713 0.65 4.78 22.83
N ALA A 714 -0.39 4.31 22.14
CA ALA A 714 -1.45 3.49 22.73
C ALA A 714 -0.93 2.16 23.30
N LEU A 715 -0.07 1.44 22.56
CA LEU A 715 0.49 0.17 23.01
C LEU A 715 1.36 0.34 24.26
N LEU A 716 2.30 1.30 24.24
CA LEU A 716 3.24 1.53 25.34
C LEU A 716 2.51 1.99 26.62
N THR A 717 1.52 2.88 26.47
CA THR A 717 0.68 3.29 27.61
C THR A 717 -0.18 2.14 28.14
N SER A 718 -0.74 1.31 27.27
CA SER A 718 -1.52 0.12 27.69
C SER A 718 -0.66 -0.95 28.38
N GLN A 719 0.65 -0.97 28.13
CA GLN A 719 1.63 -1.81 28.85
C GLN A 719 2.06 -1.23 30.20
N GLY A 720 1.51 -0.08 30.59
CA GLY A 720 1.77 0.57 31.88
C GLY A 720 3.00 1.47 31.89
N LEU A 721 3.68 1.71 30.75
CA LEU A 721 4.80 2.65 30.72
C LEU A 721 4.29 4.08 30.97
N LYS A 722 4.99 4.81 31.83
CA LYS A 722 4.69 6.19 32.21
C LYS A 722 5.97 7.01 32.36
N GLY A 723 5.82 8.34 32.38
CA GLY A 723 6.92 9.27 32.61
C GLY A 723 8.13 8.97 31.71
N LYS A 724 9.33 8.95 32.30
CA LYS A 724 10.60 8.82 31.59
C LYS A 724 10.71 7.56 30.72
N GLU A 725 10.19 6.43 31.17
CA GLU A 725 10.25 5.17 30.42
C GLU A 725 9.42 5.25 29.13
N LEU A 726 8.22 5.83 29.21
CA LEU A 726 7.36 6.06 28.06
C LEU A 726 8.04 7.04 27.09
N THR A 727 8.62 8.12 27.62
CA THR A 727 9.36 9.12 26.83
C THR A 727 10.51 8.46 26.04
N GLU A 728 11.29 7.58 26.66
CA GLU A 728 12.41 6.88 26.00
C GLU A 728 11.94 5.90 24.93
N ALA A 729 10.88 5.15 25.21
CA ALA A 729 10.30 4.22 24.25
C ALA A 729 9.72 4.96 23.03
N LEU A 730 9.00 6.05 23.25
CA LEU A 730 8.45 6.88 22.18
C LEU A 730 9.54 7.51 21.33
N TRP A 731 10.57 8.11 21.96
CA TRP A 731 11.68 8.70 21.22
C TRP A 731 12.36 7.66 20.32
N LYS A 732 12.58 6.45 20.84
CA LYS A 732 13.17 5.36 20.06
C LYS A 732 12.32 4.97 18.84
N VAL A 733 11.01 4.78 19.02
CA VAL A 733 10.11 4.40 17.93
C VAL A 733 10.13 5.45 16.81
N HIS A 734 10.03 6.73 17.16
CA HIS A 734 10.04 7.80 16.15
C HIS A 734 11.41 8.02 15.53
N ARG A 735 12.50 7.78 16.27
CA ARG A 735 13.86 7.78 15.72
C ARG A 735 13.99 6.72 14.63
N ASP A 736 13.54 5.50 14.89
CA ASP A 736 13.60 4.40 13.92
C ASP A 736 12.73 4.72 12.68
N ASP A 737 11.55 5.30 12.87
CA ASP A 737 10.68 5.76 11.77
C ASP A 737 11.32 6.88 10.94
N PHE A 738 11.94 7.86 11.59
CA PHE A 738 12.62 9.00 10.94
C PHE A 738 13.85 8.57 10.16
N ILE A 739 14.69 7.71 10.73
CA ILE A 739 15.91 7.19 10.09
C ILE A 739 15.60 6.48 8.78
N MET A 740 14.55 5.65 8.78
CA MET A 740 14.13 4.87 7.62
C MET A 740 13.37 5.69 6.58
N GLY A 741 12.95 6.92 6.90
CA GLY A 741 12.17 7.75 6.00
C GLY A 741 10.82 7.12 5.60
N ARG A 742 10.23 6.29 6.46
CA ARG A 742 8.99 5.56 6.13
C ARG A 742 7.81 6.53 5.95
N GLY A 743 7.02 6.32 4.89
CA GLY A 743 5.65 6.80 4.79
C GLY A 743 5.41 8.15 4.12
N SER A 744 6.38 8.72 3.40
CA SER A 744 6.29 10.14 3.01
C SER A 744 5.85 10.42 1.57
N ALA A 745 5.79 9.46 0.65
CA ALA A 745 5.60 9.78 -0.78
C ALA A 745 4.74 8.75 -1.54
N LEU A 746 4.09 9.16 -2.63
CA LEU A 746 3.44 8.21 -3.55
C LEU A 746 4.54 7.31 -4.14
N PRO A 747 4.52 5.98 -3.87
CA PRO A 747 5.65 5.10 -4.20
C PRO A 747 5.90 5.00 -5.71
N ASP A 748 4.89 5.29 -6.55
CA ASP A 748 5.07 5.30 -7.99
C ASP A 748 5.94 6.48 -8.49
N CYS A 749 5.91 7.63 -7.81
CA CYS A 749 6.58 8.87 -8.29
C CYS A 749 7.94 9.12 -7.63
N PHE A 750 8.24 8.43 -6.54
CA PHE A 750 9.47 8.64 -5.77
C PHE A 750 10.28 7.37 -5.68
N CYS A 751 11.59 7.56 -5.72
CA CYS A 751 12.58 6.52 -5.62
C CYS A 751 13.29 6.68 -4.27
N GLU A 752 13.60 5.55 -3.63
CA GLU A 752 14.38 5.53 -2.41
C GLU A 752 15.87 5.69 -2.75
N PHE A 753 16.55 6.60 -2.05
CA PHE A 753 17.97 6.85 -2.16
C PHE A 753 18.62 6.60 -0.80
N SER A 754 19.61 5.71 -0.76
CA SER A 754 20.47 5.53 0.42
C SER A 754 21.41 6.73 0.57
N LEU A 755 21.57 7.21 1.81
CA LEU A 755 22.46 8.32 2.20
C LEU A 755 23.81 7.90 2.77
#